data_AF-A0A956RWC3-F1
#
_entry.id   AF-A0A956RWC3-F1
#
_cell.length_a   1.000
_cell.length_b   1.000
_cell.length_c   1.000
_cell.angle_alpha   90.00
_cell.angle_beta   90.00
_cell.angle_gamma   90.00
#
_symmetry.space_group_name_H-M   'P 1'
#
loop_
_entity.id
_entity.type
_entity.pdbx_description
1 polymer ?
#
loop_
_entity_poly.entity_id
_entity_poly.type
_entity_poly.pdbx_seq_one_letter_code
_entity_poly.pdbx_strand_id
1 'polypeptide(L)'
;MPVEQFYYDNRITRNFAIATMLWGVVGMLVGIIVALQIYLPELNLGIAYTTFGRLRPLHTNAVIFAFAGNAIFMGIYYSLQRLCKARMWSDFLSKFHFWGWQLIIVSAALTLVSGITTSKEYAELEWPIDIAIAVVWVAFAVNMFGTIIKRRERHMYVAIWFYIATVVTVAVLHIFNSLELPVSFLKSYSVYAGVQDALVQWWYGHNAVAFFLTTPFLGLMYYYLPKAANRPVFSYRLSIVHFWALIFIYIWAGPHHLLYTSLPDWAQTLGMVFSLMLISPSWGGMLNGLLTLRGAWDRVREDPILKFMVVSVTAYGMSTFEGPMLSIKSVNALSHYTDWTVAHVHVGTLGWNGFLTFGVAYWLFPRIYKTKLHSVSLANLHFWIGTLGILFWVIPMYWAGITQGLMWKQFTSDGLLQYPNFLETVLQIVPMYIIRSIGGTIYFVGVLIGVYNLYKTAKSGSLVADEAAEAPALEREEGAHGHIYWHRWIESRPMRFLVVTLIAILIGGMVEIIPFLTDKSQIPTIATVKPYTPLELEGRDLYIREGCNNCHSQMVRPFRSETERYGEYSKIGEFVYDHPFLWGSKRTGPDLQRVGKKYPDGWHFNHMRDPRSMSPGSLMPPYPWLISNTLDASNIKGKISAMRTLGVPYEEGYEDKAEADMKAQAETIVANLKASTVETSADKEIVALIAFLQRLGTDIKVGKEVETTDISSLPVPDVTALTDDASIESGKAIWQKNCVVCHGDQGQGLIGPNMTDKYWIHGNGSIGTILNVIREGVPAKGMISWKSTLTEKEMLQVGSFILAKLQGTNPPNPKAPEGNLVE
;
A
#
# COMPACT_ATOMS: atom_id res chain seq x y z
N MET A 1 5.66 54.28 -13.68
CA MET A 1 4.81 53.19 -14.17
C MET A 1 3.40 53.39 -13.61
N PRO A 2 2.33 53.22 -14.41
CA PRO A 2 0.97 53.27 -13.87
C PRO A 2 0.79 52.15 -12.84
N VAL A 3 0.27 52.52 -11.67
CA VAL A 3 -0.10 51.56 -10.62
C VAL A 3 -1.47 51.01 -10.98
N GLU A 4 -1.57 49.70 -11.16
CA GLU A 4 -2.83 49.01 -11.41
C GLU A 4 -3.44 48.54 -10.10
N GLN A 5 -4.75 48.76 -9.94
CA GLN A 5 -5.53 48.27 -8.81
C GLN A 5 -6.30 47.00 -9.20
N PHE A 6 -6.35 46.03 -8.29
CA PHE A 6 -7.03 44.74 -8.50
C PHE A 6 -7.39 44.11 -7.15
N TYR A 7 -8.04 42.94 -7.17
CA TYR A 7 -8.48 42.24 -5.96
C TYR A 7 -8.03 40.77 -5.95
N TYR A 8 -7.46 40.30 -4.85
CA TYR A 8 -7.24 38.88 -4.62
C TYR A 8 -8.54 38.17 -4.21
N ASP A 9 -8.79 36.98 -4.76
CA ASP A 9 -9.91 36.12 -4.33
C ASP A 9 -9.48 35.26 -3.12
N ASN A 10 -9.97 35.60 -1.94
CA ASN A 10 -9.78 34.78 -0.75
C ASN A 10 -10.96 33.81 -0.50
N ARG A 11 -12.05 33.88 -1.28
CA ARG A 11 -13.20 32.96 -1.14
C ARG A 11 -12.79 31.55 -1.49
N ILE A 12 -12.06 31.39 -2.60
CA ILE A 12 -11.59 30.07 -3.05
C ILE A 12 -10.59 29.47 -2.06
N THR A 13 -9.63 30.27 -1.58
CA THR A 13 -8.71 29.88 -0.51
C THR A 13 -9.46 29.40 0.73
N ARG A 14 -10.47 30.15 1.16
CA ARG A 14 -11.31 29.81 2.32
C ARG A 14 -12.09 28.50 2.10
N ASN A 15 -12.61 28.27 0.89
CA ASN A 15 -13.33 27.05 0.56
C ASN A 15 -12.42 25.83 0.69
N PHE A 16 -11.24 25.87 0.07
CA PHE A 16 -10.23 24.81 0.22
C PHE A 16 -9.76 24.66 1.66
N ALA A 17 -9.57 25.75 2.41
CA ALA A 17 -9.18 25.69 3.82
C ALA A 17 -10.20 24.95 4.70
N ILE A 18 -11.50 25.21 4.49
CA ILE A 18 -12.57 24.50 5.21
C ILE A 18 -12.57 23.01 4.82
N ALA A 19 -12.45 22.72 3.53
CA ALA A 19 -12.37 21.35 3.03
C ALA A 19 -11.14 20.60 3.58
N THR A 20 -9.97 21.25 3.68
CA THR A 20 -8.79 20.68 4.33
C THR A 20 -9.11 20.27 5.76
N MET A 21 -9.74 21.14 6.55
CA MET A 21 -10.06 20.82 7.94
C MET A 21 -11.07 19.66 8.06
N LEU A 22 -12.11 19.67 7.21
CA LEU A 22 -13.11 18.60 7.17
C LEU A 22 -12.47 17.24 6.82
N TRP A 23 -11.74 17.18 5.71
CA TRP A 23 -11.15 15.93 5.24
C TRP A 23 -9.97 15.47 6.09
N GLY A 24 -9.28 16.38 6.77
CA GLY A 24 -8.30 16.04 7.81
C GLY A 24 -8.94 15.27 8.96
N VAL A 25 -10.11 15.71 9.43
CA VAL A 25 -10.86 14.98 10.46
C VAL A 25 -11.33 13.63 9.93
N VAL A 26 -11.94 13.57 8.75
CA VAL A 26 -12.46 12.31 8.17
C VAL A 26 -11.33 11.31 7.92
N GLY A 27 -10.28 11.70 7.20
CA GLY A 27 -9.20 10.80 6.81
C GLY A 27 -8.44 10.24 8.01
N MET A 28 -8.18 11.06 9.04
CA MET A 28 -7.49 10.61 10.25
C MET A 28 -8.39 9.76 11.16
N LEU A 29 -9.71 10.02 11.18
CA LEU A 29 -10.67 9.15 11.87
C LEU A 29 -10.71 7.75 11.23
N VAL A 30 -10.79 7.66 9.90
CA VAL A 30 -10.70 6.37 9.19
C VAL A 30 -9.35 5.70 9.49
N GLY A 31 -8.26 6.48 9.57
CA GLY A 31 -6.94 5.99 9.99
C GLY A 31 -6.93 5.33 11.37
N ILE A 32 -7.64 5.90 12.36
CA ILE A 32 -7.80 5.30 13.69
C ILE A 32 -8.63 4.02 13.59
N ILE A 33 -9.75 4.03 12.85
CA ILE A 33 -10.60 2.85 12.67
C ILE A 33 -9.79 1.68 12.13
N VAL A 34 -9.04 1.88 11.03
CA VAL A 34 -8.23 0.80 10.44
C VAL A 34 -7.05 0.41 11.33
N ALA A 35 -6.51 1.33 12.13
CA ALA A 35 -5.46 1.01 13.10
C ALA A 35 -5.96 0.09 14.23
N LEU A 36 -7.21 0.26 14.66
CA LEU A 36 -7.88 -0.59 15.66
C LEU A 36 -8.27 -1.95 15.05
N GLN A 37 -8.79 -1.97 13.83
CA GLN A 37 -9.22 -3.20 13.14
C GLN A 37 -8.10 -4.24 12.96
N ILE A 38 -6.84 -3.81 12.92
CA ILE A 38 -5.68 -4.71 12.78
C ILE A 38 -5.55 -5.67 13.97
N TYR A 39 -5.91 -5.25 15.19
CA TYR A 39 -5.76 -6.09 16.39
C TYR A 39 -7.09 -6.37 17.12
N LEU A 40 -8.18 -5.70 16.74
CA LEU A 40 -9.56 -5.98 17.15
C LEU A 40 -10.40 -6.27 15.90
N PRO A 41 -10.32 -7.50 15.34
CA PRO A 41 -10.94 -7.80 14.05
C PRO A 41 -12.47 -7.73 14.09
N GLU A 42 -13.08 -7.80 15.27
CA GLU A 42 -14.52 -7.60 15.50
C GLU A 42 -14.98 -6.19 15.05
N LEU A 43 -14.08 -5.20 15.04
CA LEU A 43 -14.36 -3.85 14.54
C LEU A 43 -14.51 -3.78 13.01
N ASN A 44 -14.37 -4.90 12.30
CA ASN A 44 -14.78 -5.02 10.90
C ASN A 44 -16.30 -5.22 10.75
N LEU A 45 -17.03 -5.44 11.85
CA LEU A 45 -18.50 -5.49 11.96
C LEU A 45 -19.21 -6.57 11.11
N GLY A 46 -18.47 -7.49 10.48
CA GLY A 46 -19.05 -8.57 9.68
C GLY A 46 -19.79 -8.10 8.41
N ILE A 47 -19.55 -6.87 7.96
CA ILE A 47 -20.14 -6.29 6.75
C ILE A 47 -19.03 -5.85 5.78
N ALA A 48 -19.26 -6.04 4.48
CA ALA A 48 -18.24 -5.83 3.46
C ALA A 48 -17.65 -4.41 3.47
N TYR A 49 -18.52 -3.41 3.64
CA TYR A 49 -18.17 -1.98 3.56
C TYR A 49 -17.23 -1.47 4.65
N THR A 50 -17.13 -2.17 5.78
CA THR A 50 -16.32 -1.74 6.93
C THR A 50 -15.07 -2.57 7.13
N THR A 51 -14.74 -3.45 6.19
CA THR A 51 -13.52 -4.26 6.30
C THR A 51 -12.26 -3.41 6.18
N PHE A 52 -11.20 -3.81 6.88
CA PHE A 52 -9.88 -3.19 6.79
C PHE A 52 -9.39 -3.11 5.33
N GLY A 53 -9.62 -4.18 4.55
CA GLY A 53 -9.22 -4.25 3.14
C GLY A 53 -9.80 -3.13 2.29
N ARG A 54 -11.06 -2.73 2.53
CA ARG A 54 -11.74 -1.64 1.80
C ARG A 54 -11.53 -0.26 2.45
N LEU A 55 -11.40 -0.20 3.77
CA LEU A 55 -11.19 1.07 4.49
C LEU A 55 -9.74 1.58 4.42
N ARG A 56 -8.73 0.71 4.23
CA ARG A 56 -7.33 1.13 4.06
C ARG A 56 -7.16 2.08 2.85
N PRO A 57 -7.56 1.74 1.61
CA PRO A 57 -7.42 2.66 0.50
C PRO A 57 -8.27 3.92 0.67
N LEU A 58 -9.42 3.84 1.36
CA LEU A 58 -10.20 5.02 1.73
C LEU A 58 -9.40 5.96 2.65
N HIS A 59 -8.77 5.44 3.69
CA HIS A 59 -7.90 6.23 4.56
C HIS A 59 -6.80 6.91 3.74
N THR A 60 -6.09 6.16 2.90
CA THR A 60 -5.03 6.66 2.02
C THR A 60 -5.52 7.81 1.14
N ASN A 61 -6.62 7.61 0.41
CA ASN A 61 -7.18 8.62 -0.48
C ASN A 61 -7.67 9.86 0.28
N ALA A 62 -8.31 9.65 1.44
CA ALA A 62 -8.80 10.75 2.28
C ALA A 62 -7.67 11.59 2.89
N VAL A 63 -6.55 10.99 3.32
CA VAL A 63 -5.45 11.78 3.90
C VAL A 63 -4.54 12.43 2.84
N ILE A 64 -4.35 11.78 1.68
CA ILE A 64 -3.49 12.29 0.61
C ILE A 64 -4.28 13.24 -0.29
N PHE A 65 -5.28 12.76 -1.02
CA PHE A 65 -5.94 13.57 -2.05
C PHE A 65 -7.01 14.49 -1.48
N ALA A 66 -7.67 14.12 -0.38
CA ALA A 66 -8.64 14.99 0.27
C ALA A 66 -7.97 15.97 1.24
N PHE A 67 -7.33 15.53 2.33
CA PHE A 67 -6.68 16.43 3.29
C PHE A 67 -5.49 17.19 2.69
N ALA A 68 -4.43 16.49 2.29
CA ALA A 68 -3.23 17.15 1.78
C ALA A 68 -3.47 17.84 0.42
N GLY A 69 -4.28 17.25 -0.46
CA GLY A 69 -4.70 17.88 -1.73
C GLY A 69 -5.41 19.22 -1.51
N ASN A 70 -6.44 19.26 -0.65
CA ASN A 70 -7.08 20.53 -0.31
C ASN A 70 -6.10 21.52 0.38
N ALA A 71 -5.16 21.03 1.20
CA ALA A 71 -4.15 21.89 1.83
C ALA A 71 -3.21 22.55 0.81
N ILE A 72 -2.79 21.79 -0.21
CA ILE A 72 -1.99 22.28 -1.34
C ILE A 72 -2.77 23.37 -2.07
N PHE A 73 -4.02 23.11 -2.44
CA PHE A 73 -4.83 24.07 -3.17
C PHE A 73 -5.13 25.32 -2.34
N MET A 74 -5.48 25.17 -1.05
CA MET A 74 -5.61 26.29 -0.11
C MET A 74 -4.36 27.18 -0.16
N GLY A 75 -3.18 26.56 -0.03
CA GLY A 75 -1.91 27.27 -0.02
C GLY A 75 -1.59 27.95 -1.35
N ILE A 76 -1.74 27.23 -2.48
CA ILE A 76 -1.45 27.75 -3.83
C ILE A 76 -2.40 28.89 -4.19
N TYR A 77 -3.72 28.73 -4.02
CA TYR A 77 -4.68 29.78 -4.38
C TYR A 77 -4.42 31.08 -3.61
N TYR A 78 -3.91 31.00 -2.39
CA TYR A 78 -3.54 32.19 -1.62
C TYR A 78 -2.18 32.76 -2.05
N SER A 79 -1.15 31.92 -2.11
CA SER A 79 0.24 32.35 -2.34
C SER A 79 0.46 32.82 -3.77
N LEU A 80 -0.08 32.10 -4.76
CA LEU A 80 0.13 32.37 -6.19
C LEU A 80 -0.33 33.77 -6.57
N GLN A 81 -1.52 34.17 -6.13
CA GLN A 81 -2.06 35.50 -6.41
C GLN A 81 -1.12 36.60 -5.91
N ARG A 82 -0.58 36.45 -4.70
CA ARG A 82 0.32 37.41 -4.05
C ARG A 82 1.73 37.40 -4.64
N LEU A 83 2.20 36.24 -5.09
CA LEU A 83 3.49 36.10 -5.78
C LEU A 83 3.43 36.69 -7.20
N CYS A 84 2.30 36.54 -7.88
CA CYS A 84 2.09 37.11 -9.21
C CYS A 84 1.62 38.56 -9.16
N LYS A 85 1.21 39.06 -7.99
CA LYS A 85 0.49 40.34 -7.82
C LYS A 85 -0.66 40.45 -8.83
N ALA A 86 -1.47 39.39 -8.90
CA ALA A 86 -2.60 39.27 -9.81
C ALA A 86 -3.70 38.42 -9.19
N ARG A 87 -4.96 38.69 -9.53
CA ARG A 87 -6.07 37.77 -9.24
C ARG A 87 -5.88 36.47 -10.03
N MET A 88 -6.45 35.37 -9.53
CA MET A 88 -6.63 34.17 -10.34
C MET A 88 -7.25 34.51 -11.71
N TRP A 89 -6.81 33.80 -12.74
CA TRP A 89 -7.17 34.10 -14.13
C TRP A 89 -8.67 33.94 -14.42
N SER A 90 -9.31 32.93 -13.81
CA SER A 90 -10.74 32.66 -13.95
C SER A 90 -11.36 32.17 -12.64
N ASP A 91 -12.29 32.97 -12.09
CA ASP A 91 -13.10 32.59 -10.91
C ASP A 91 -13.99 31.38 -11.21
N PHE A 92 -14.41 31.19 -12.47
CA PHE A 92 -15.17 30.01 -12.89
C PHE A 92 -14.32 28.75 -12.77
N LEU A 93 -13.10 28.75 -13.33
CA LEU A 93 -12.20 27.59 -13.23
C LEU A 93 -11.78 27.32 -11.79
N SER A 94 -11.65 28.35 -10.95
CA SER A 94 -11.44 28.19 -9.52
C SER A 94 -12.59 27.40 -8.86
N LYS A 95 -13.84 27.76 -9.15
CA LYS A 95 -15.04 27.07 -8.62
C LYS A 95 -15.22 25.67 -9.19
N PHE A 96 -14.99 25.50 -10.49
CA PHE A 96 -15.04 24.20 -11.16
C PHE A 96 -14.01 23.24 -10.55
N HIS A 97 -12.78 23.72 -10.35
CA HIS A 97 -11.75 22.93 -9.68
C HIS A 97 -12.18 22.53 -8.26
N PHE A 98 -12.64 23.48 -7.43
CA PHE A 98 -13.07 23.16 -6.08
C PHE A 98 -14.19 22.11 -6.06
N TRP A 99 -15.32 22.36 -6.73
CA TRP A 99 -16.45 21.44 -6.68
C TRP A 99 -16.17 20.11 -7.39
N GLY A 100 -15.42 20.13 -8.49
CA GLY A 100 -14.95 18.92 -9.16
C GLY A 100 -14.07 18.06 -8.25
N TRP A 101 -13.14 18.68 -7.52
CA TRP A 101 -12.29 17.97 -6.56
C TRP A 101 -13.10 17.41 -5.39
N GLN A 102 -14.07 18.16 -4.86
CA GLN A 102 -14.94 17.66 -3.79
C GLN A 102 -15.80 16.47 -4.27
N LEU A 103 -16.30 16.52 -5.51
CA LEU A 103 -17.06 15.42 -6.11
C LEU A 103 -16.20 14.16 -6.26
N ILE A 104 -14.95 14.30 -6.73
CA ILE A 104 -14.00 13.18 -6.83
C ILE A 104 -13.77 12.53 -5.47
N ILE A 105 -13.56 13.33 -4.41
CA ILE A 105 -13.35 12.81 -3.06
C ILE A 105 -14.58 12.03 -2.56
N VAL A 106 -15.78 12.55 -2.79
CA VAL A 106 -17.02 11.86 -2.40
C VAL A 106 -17.20 10.58 -3.22
N SER A 107 -16.92 10.60 -4.52
CA SER A 107 -16.94 9.41 -5.37
C SER A 107 -15.97 8.36 -4.84
N ALA A 108 -14.72 8.74 -4.52
CA ALA A 108 -13.74 7.85 -3.92
C ALA A 108 -14.24 7.22 -2.60
N ALA A 109 -14.89 8.00 -1.75
CA ALA A 109 -15.46 7.50 -0.51
C ALA A 109 -16.55 6.43 -0.75
N LEU A 110 -17.38 6.62 -1.77
CA LEU A 110 -18.46 5.68 -2.11
C LEU A 110 -17.95 4.43 -2.83
N THR A 111 -17.02 4.59 -3.78
CA THR A 111 -16.52 3.46 -4.58
C THR A 111 -15.62 2.53 -3.77
N LEU A 112 -14.70 3.08 -2.97
CA LEU A 112 -13.72 2.27 -2.24
C LEU A 112 -14.38 1.41 -1.15
N VAL A 113 -15.34 1.95 -0.38
CA VAL A 113 -16.09 1.11 0.58
C VAL A 113 -16.94 0.05 -0.11
N SER A 114 -17.39 0.32 -1.33
CA SER A 114 -18.14 -0.63 -2.16
C SER A 114 -17.24 -1.70 -2.79
N GLY A 115 -15.92 -1.63 -2.61
CA GLY A 115 -14.94 -2.56 -3.19
C GLY A 115 -14.63 -2.30 -4.66
N ILE A 116 -15.04 -1.14 -5.18
CA ILE A 116 -14.75 -0.73 -6.55
C ILE A 116 -13.37 -0.09 -6.55
N THR A 117 -12.38 -0.89 -6.95
CA THR A 117 -10.97 -0.51 -6.91
C THR A 117 -10.14 -1.21 -7.97
N THR A 118 -9.15 -0.50 -8.49
CA THR A 118 -8.11 -1.08 -9.35
C THR A 118 -7.01 -1.78 -8.54
N SER A 119 -7.02 -1.70 -7.21
CA SER A 119 -5.99 -2.19 -6.26
C SER A 119 -4.59 -1.54 -6.34
N LYS A 120 -4.36 -0.66 -7.32
CA LYS A 120 -3.12 0.10 -7.47
C LYS A 120 -2.98 1.17 -6.39
N GLU A 121 -1.95 1.08 -5.56
CA GLU A 121 -1.78 2.02 -4.43
C GLU A 121 -1.72 3.49 -4.88
N TYR A 122 -2.47 4.36 -4.22
CA TYR A 122 -2.63 5.78 -4.60
C TYR A 122 -3.27 6.03 -5.97
N ALA A 123 -3.74 4.99 -6.68
CA ALA A 123 -4.45 5.06 -7.96
C ALA A 123 -5.62 4.07 -7.95
N GLU A 124 -6.28 3.92 -6.79
CA GLU A 124 -7.26 2.87 -6.56
C GLU A 124 -8.59 3.09 -7.28
N LEU A 125 -8.84 4.27 -7.82
CA LEU A 125 -10.13 4.67 -8.37
C LEU A 125 -10.28 4.16 -9.80
N GLU A 126 -11.51 3.81 -10.19
CA GLU A 126 -11.82 3.30 -11.52
C GLU A 126 -11.91 4.41 -12.59
N TRP A 127 -11.79 4.00 -13.85
CA TRP A 127 -11.55 4.86 -15.02
C TRP A 127 -12.44 6.11 -15.17
N PRO A 128 -13.75 6.13 -14.82
CA PRO A 128 -14.53 7.37 -14.95
C PRO A 128 -14.04 8.45 -13.98
N ILE A 129 -13.58 8.05 -12.80
CA ILE A 129 -13.05 8.96 -11.78
C ILE A 129 -11.65 9.41 -12.18
N ASP A 130 -10.85 8.54 -12.78
CA ASP A 130 -9.53 8.91 -13.32
C ASP A 130 -9.63 9.95 -14.44
N ILE A 131 -10.61 9.83 -15.34
CA ILE A 131 -10.90 10.87 -16.33
C ILE A 131 -11.34 12.17 -15.64
N ALA A 132 -12.22 12.09 -14.64
CA ALA A 132 -12.67 13.26 -13.90
C ALA A 132 -11.50 13.99 -13.21
N ILE A 133 -10.57 13.24 -12.60
CA ILE A 133 -9.34 13.77 -12.01
C ILE A 133 -8.53 14.52 -13.08
N ALA A 134 -8.28 13.90 -14.23
CA ALA A 134 -7.50 14.53 -15.30
C ALA A 134 -8.15 15.86 -15.77
N VAL A 135 -9.47 15.88 -15.97
CA VAL A 135 -10.20 17.08 -16.40
C VAL A 135 -10.15 18.19 -15.35
N VAL A 136 -10.39 17.85 -14.08
CA VAL A 136 -10.36 18.81 -12.96
C VAL A 136 -8.94 19.35 -12.74
N TRP A 137 -7.92 18.50 -12.88
CA TRP A 137 -6.51 18.88 -12.76
C TRP A 137 -6.07 19.81 -13.89
N VAL A 138 -6.50 19.53 -15.14
CA VAL A 138 -6.24 20.42 -16.28
C VAL A 138 -6.90 21.78 -16.09
N ALA A 139 -8.14 21.83 -15.57
CA ALA A 139 -8.80 23.10 -15.27
C ALA A 139 -8.03 23.93 -14.22
N PHE A 140 -7.50 23.27 -13.18
CA PHE A 140 -6.60 23.90 -12.21
C PHE A 140 -5.32 24.41 -12.88
N ALA A 141 -4.68 23.58 -13.71
CA ALA A 141 -3.46 23.92 -14.42
C ALA A 141 -3.63 25.16 -15.32
N VAL A 142 -4.68 25.19 -16.14
CA VAL A 142 -5.00 26.31 -17.04
C VAL A 142 -5.20 27.60 -16.24
N ASN A 143 -5.92 27.54 -15.12
CA ASN A 143 -6.14 28.70 -14.26
C ASN A 143 -4.84 29.19 -13.59
N MET A 144 -3.99 28.26 -13.13
CA MET A 144 -2.68 28.57 -12.56
C MET A 144 -1.76 29.24 -13.59
N PHE A 145 -1.58 28.64 -14.76
CA PHE A 145 -0.72 29.18 -15.82
C PHE A 145 -1.25 30.51 -16.37
N GLY A 146 -2.56 30.65 -16.56
CA GLY A 146 -3.18 31.92 -16.94
C GLY A 146 -2.87 33.04 -15.94
N THR A 147 -2.80 32.71 -14.65
CA THR A 147 -2.46 33.66 -13.58
C THR A 147 -0.99 34.05 -13.63
N ILE A 148 -0.07 33.08 -13.82
CA ILE A 148 1.37 33.34 -13.92
C ILE A 148 1.71 34.13 -15.18
N ILE A 149 0.98 33.93 -16.28
CA ILE A 149 1.15 34.69 -17.52
C ILE A 149 0.73 36.16 -17.34
N LYS A 150 -0.35 36.43 -16.60
CA LYS A 150 -0.84 37.78 -16.29
C LYS A 150 -0.16 38.45 -15.08
N ARG A 151 0.94 37.88 -14.58
CA ARG A 151 1.62 38.42 -13.41
C ARG A 151 2.17 39.84 -13.65
N ARG A 152 2.28 40.61 -12.58
CA ARG A 152 2.93 41.93 -12.55
C ARG A 152 4.39 41.87 -12.11
N GLU A 153 4.82 40.74 -11.54
CA GLU A 153 6.21 40.52 -11.14
C GLU A 153 7.04 39.92 -12.27
N ARG A 154 8.24 40.43 -12.49
CA ARG A 154 9.08 39.99 -13.61
C ARG A 154 9.65 38.60 -13.40
N HIS A 155 10.16 38.34 -12.20
CA HIS A 155 10.74 37.06 -11.82
C HIS A 155 9.67 36.15 -11.21
N MET A 156 9.68 34.87 -11.62
CA MET A 156 8.87 33.87 -10.93
C MET A 156 9.58 33.48 -9.64
N TYR A 157 8.90 33.66 -8.51
CA TYR A 157 9.41 33.22 -7.22
C TYR A 157 9.54 31.70 -7.16
N VAL A 158 10.51 31.18 -6.39
CA VAL A 158 10.85 29.75 -6.31
C VAL A 158 9.63 28.86 -5.99
N ALA A 159 8.69 29.33 -5.17
CA ALA A 159 7.46 28.58 -4.90
C ALA A 159 6.66 28.26 -6.18
N ILE A 160 6.63 29.19 -7.15
CA ILE A 160 5.95 28.98 -8.45
C ILE A 160 6.64 27.88 -9.25
N TRP A 161 7.96 27.74 -9.15
CA TRP A 161 8.70 26.65 -9.82
C TRP A 161 8.23 25.28 -9.33
N PHE A 162 8.12 25.13 -8.00
CA PHE A 162 7.59 23.93 -7.37
C PHE A 162 6.13 23.66 -7.74
N TYR A 163 5.29 24.71 -7.82
CA TYR A 163 3.89 24.55 -8.24
C TYR A 163 3.78 24.12 -9.71
N ILE A 164 4.60 24.68 -10.60
CA ILE A 164 4.66 24.26 -12.01
C ILE A 164 5.09 22.79 -12.11
N ALA A 165 6.17 22.41 -11.41
CA ALA A 165 6.64 21.02 -11.40
C ALA A 165 5.58 20.06 -10.86
N THR A 166 4.85 20.45 -9.80
CA THR A 166 3.72 19.67 -9.27
C THR A 166 2.66 19.43 -10.33
N VAL A 167 2.15 20.51 -10.92
CA VAL A 167 1.01 20.43 -11.85
C VAL A 167 1.34 19.62 -13.10
N VAL A 168 2.54 19.81 -13.65
CA VAL A 168 2.98 19.11 -14.87
C VAL A 168 3.24 17.65 -14.58
N THR A 169 4.03 17.33 -13.55
CA THR A 169 4.42 15.94 -13.28
C THR A 169 3.22 15.11 -12.85
N VAL A 170 2.39 15.59 -11.93
CA VAL A 170 1.20 14.83 -11.48
C VAL A 170 0.27 14.48 -12.65
N ALA A 171 0.10 15.39 -13.63
CA ALA A 171 -0.69 15.09 -14.83
C ALA A 171 -0.09 13.94 -15.65
N VAL A 172 1.23 13.96 -15.87
CA VAL A 172 1.93 12.89 -16.60
C VAL A 172 1.84 11.56 -15.85
N LEU A 173 2.09 11.58 -14.54
CA LEU A 173 2.02 10.38 -13.69
C LEU A 173 0.63 9.75 -13.73
N HIS A 174 -0.41 10.56 -13.51
CA HIS A 174 -1.81 10.12 -13.50
C HIS A 174 -2.20 9.49 -14.84
N ILE A 175 -1.96 10.18 -15.96
CA ILE A 175 -2.34 9.71 -17.28
C ILE A 175 -1.67 8.37 -17.62
N PHE A 176 -0.36 8.23 -17.34
CA PHE A 176 0.37 7.03 -17.72
C PHE A 176 0.04 5.82 -16.82
N ASN A 177 -0.12 6.01 -15.50
CA ASN A 177 -0.44 4.88 -14.61
C ASN A 177 -1.88 4.38 -14.75
N SER A 178 -2.80 5.30 -15.05
CA SER A 178 -4.23 5.04 -15.26
C SER A 178 -4.59 4.67 -16.71
N LEU A 179 -3.62 4.24 -17.52
CA LEU A 179 -3.95 3.60 -18.78
C LEU A 179 -4.55 2.22 -18.49
N GLU A 180 -5.84 2.08 -18.79
CA GLU A 180 -6.61 0.89 -18.51
C GLU A 180 -7.70 0.69 -19.57
N LEU A 181 -8.06 -0.57 -19.80
CA LEU A 181 -9.10 -0.97 -20.74
C LEU A 181 -10.43 -1.16 -19.97
N PRO A 182 -11.45 -0.31 -20.20
CA PRO A 182 -12.75 -0.47 -19.57
C PRO A 182 -13.46 -1.75 -20.01
N VAL A 183 -13.99 -2.50 -19.05
CA VAL A 183 -14.88 -3.65 -19.28
C VAL A 183 -16.33 -3.27 -19.00
N SER A 184 -16.54 -2.44 -17.97
CA SER A 184 -17.85 -1.87 -17.64
C SER A 184 -17.68 -0.43 -17.14
N PHE A 185 -18.77 0.24 -16.77
CA PHE A 185 -18.69 1.61 -16.27
C PHE A 185 -17.81 1.74 -15.02
N LEU A 186 -17.74 0.74 -14.13
CA LEU A 186 -16.93 0.77 -12.90
C LEU A 186 -15.99 -0.42 -12.80
N LYS A 187 -15.48 -0.90 -13.95
CA LYS A 187 -14.48 -1.95 -14.00
C LYS A 187 -13.57 -1.78 -15.21
N SER A 188 -12.27 -1.85 -14.96
CA SER A 188 -11.20 -1.85 -15.97
C SER A 188 -10.15 -2.93 -15.69
N TYR A 189 -9.22 -3.10 -16.63
CA TYR A 189 -7.95 -3.79 -16.42
C TYR A 189 -6.78 -2.92 -16.88
N SER A 190 -5.70 -2.87 -16.09
CA SER A 190 -4.47 -2.14 -16.45
C SER A 190 -3.95 -2.58 -17.82
N VAL A 191 -3.47 -1.64 -18.64
CA VAL A 191 -2.83 -1.99 -19.91
C VAL A 191 -1.49 -2.70 -19.72
N TYR A 192 -0.89 -2.58 -18.54
CA TYR A 192 0.36 -3.23 -18.19
C TYR A 192 0.10 -4.51 -17.39
N ALA A 193 1.06 -5.45 -17.42
CA ALA A 193 1.01 -6.68 -16.64
C ALA A 193 2.25 -6.88 -15.77
N GLY A 194 2.08 -7.61 -14.66
CA GLY A 194 3.18 -8.15 -13.85
C GLY A 194 4.29 -7.14 -13.55
N VAL A 195 5.53 -7.44 -13.98
CA VAL A 195 6.70 -6.59 -13.71
C VAL A 195 6.58 -5.19 -14.34
N GLN A 196 6.00 -5.08 -15.54
CA GLN A 196 5.80 -3.78 -16.20
C GLN A 196 4.85 -2.93 -15.37
N ASP A 197 3.73 -3.53 -14.96
CA ASP A 197 2.72 -2.83 -14.18
C ASP A 197 3.26 -2.44 -12.81
N ALA A 198 4.05 -3.30 -12.16
CA ALA A 198 4.73 -2.98 -10.90
C ALA A 198 5.70 -1.81 -11.05
N LEU A 199 6.50 -1.78 -12.14
CA LEU A 199 7.42 -0.68 -12.41
C LEU A 199 6.68 0.63 -12.66
N VAL A 200 5.66 0.64 -13.53
CA VAL A 200 4.85 1.83 -13.81
C VAL A 200 4.13 2.30 -12.55
N GLN A 201 3.59 1.37 -11.76
CA GLN A 201 2.91 1.67 -10.51
C GLN A 201 3.84 2.31 -9.49
N TRP A 202 5.08 1.86 -9.33
CA TRP A 202 5.99 2.46 -8.35
C TRP A 202 6.76 3.67 -8.88
N TRP A 203 6.95 3.78 -10.19
CA TRP A 203 7.26 5.05 -10.84
C TRP A 203 6.16 6.07 -10.51
N TYR A 204 4.89 5.72 -10.64
CA TYR A 204 3.76 6.56 -10.23
C TYR A 204 3.75 6.82 -8.72
N GLY A 205 3.68 5.79 -7.89
CA GLY A 205 3.44 5.88 -6.45
C GLY A 205 4.54 6.64 -5.71
N HIS A 206 5.81 6.39 -6.06
CA HIS A 206 6.92 7.16 -5.51
C HIS A 206 6.85 8.64 -5.92
N ASN A 207 6.59 8.88 -7.21
CA ASN A 207 6.51 10.25 -7.72
C ASN A 207 5.20 10.96 -7.35
N ALA A 208 4.16 10.25 -6.93
CA ALA A 208 2.98 10.83 -6.30
C ALA A 208 3.39 11.43 -4.95
N VAL A 209 4.13 10.70 -4.11
CA VAL A 209 4.68 11.27 -2.87
C VAL A 209 5.64 12.43 -3.19
N ALA A 210 6.48 12.30 -4.21
CA ALA A 210 7.39 13.36 -4.63
C ALA A 210 6.67 14.64 -5.06
N PHE A 211 5.80 14.54 -6.05
CA PHE A 211 5.23 15.68 -6.75
C PHE A 211 3.88 16.13 -6.19
N PHE A 212 3.29 15.36 -5.28
CA PHE A 212 2.08 15.74 -4.56
C PHE A 212 2.34 16.02 -3.07
N LEU A 213 3.23 15.28 -2.39
CA LEU A 213 3.48 15.47 -0.95
C LEU A 213 4.80 16.19 -0.64
N THR A 214 5.76 16.23 -1.56
CA THR A 214 7.03 16.95 -1.35
C THR A 214 7.07 18.29 -2.08
N THR A 215 7.00 18.31 -3.42
CA THR A 215 7.22 19.54 -4.20
C THR A 215 6.21 20.66 -3.91
N PRO A 216 4.87 20.46 -3.85
CA PRO A 216 3.97 21.58 -3.59
C PRO A 216 4.13 22.08 -2.15
N PHE A 217 4.37 21.18 -1.19
CA PHE A 217 4.64 21.54 0.21
C PHE A 217 5.97 22.29 0.35
N LEU A 218 7.01 21.97 -0.42
CA LEU A 218 8.21 22.81 -0.52
C LEU A 218 7.85 24.19 -1.06
N GLY A 219 7.00 24.27 -2.08
CA GLY A 219 6.47 25.54 -2.57
C GLY A 219 5.71 26.33 -1.50
N LEU A 220 4.88 25.66 -0.69
CA LEU A 220 4.21 26.26 0.47
C LEU A 220 5.24 26.75 1.49
N MET A 221 6.23 25.93 1.86
CA MET A 221 7.31 26.31 2.77
C MET A 221 8.03 27.57 2.28
N TYR A 222 8.40 27.62 1.00
CA TYR A 222 9.06 28.78 0.37
C TYR A 222 8.26 30.08 0.46
N TYR A 223 6.93 30.01 0.54
CA TYR A 223 6.10 31.19 0.74
C TYR A 223 5.84 31.48 2.21
N TYR A 224 5.31 30.50 2.95
CA TYR A 224 4.73 30.71 4.27
C TYR A 224 5.78 30.78 5.39
N LEU A 225 6.86 29.99 5.33
CA LEU A 225 7.89 30.01 6.38
C LEU A 225 8.64 31.35 6.43
N PRO A 226 9.17 31.91 5.32
CA PRO A 226 9.79 33.22 5.33
C PRO A 226 8.82 34.33 5.78
N LYS A 227 7.55 34.22 5.39
CA LYS A 227 6.49 35.19 5.77
C LYS A 227 6.10 35.11 7.24
N ALA A 228 6.06 33.93 7.84
CA ALA A 228 5.83 33.75 9.27
C ALA A 228 7.04 34.22 10.09
N ALA A 229 8.24 33.87 9.62
CA ALA A 229 9.50 34.24 10.25
C ALA A 229 9.85 35.73 10.09
N ASN A 230 9.23 36.42 9.11
CA ASN A 230 9.63 37.76 8.67
C ASN A 230 11.14 37.85 8.37
N ARG A 231 11.63 36.86 7.61
CA ARG A 231 13.04 36.74 7.21
C ARG A 231 13.14 36.50 5.70
N PRO A 232 14.19 36.99 5.04
CA PRO A 232 14.45 36.63 3.65
C PRO A 232 14.84 35.14 3.56
N VAL A 233 14.50 34.51 2.43
CA VAL A 233 14.96 33.15 2.12
C VAL A 233 16.48 33.09 2.18
N PHE A 234 17.01 32.06 2.83
CA PHE A 234 18.44 31.92 3.08
C PHE A 234 19.30 31.95 1.82
N SER A 235 19.04 31.08 0.83
CA SER A 235 19.91 30.98 -0.35
C SER A 235 19.13 30.76 -1.65
N TYR A 236 19.18 31.76 -2.55
CA TYR A 236 18.64 31.65 -3.91
C TYR A 236 19.41 30.62 -4.75
N ARG A 237 20.74 30.56 -4.64
CA ARG A 237 21.54 29.57 -5.39
C ARG A 237 21.20 28.14 -4.98
N LEU A 238 21.04 27.90 -3.67
CA LEU A 238 20.59 26.61 -3.17
C LEU A 238 19.17 26.30 -3.69
N SER A 239 18.31 27.32 -3.80
CA SER A 239 16.96 27.20 -4.37
C SER A 239 16.95 26.75 -5.84
N ILE A 240 17.93 27.16 -6.65
CA ILE A 240 18.08 26.69 -8.03
C ILE A 240 18.58 25.24 -8.04
N VAL A 241 19.69 24.98 -7.35
CA VAL A 241 20.37 23.67 -7.39
C VAL A 241 19.45 22.58 -6.86
N HIS A 242 18.84 22.78 -5.69
CA HIS A 242 18.00 21.76 -5.10
C HIS A 242 16.71 21.57 -5.91
N PHE A 243 16.14 22.61 -6.53
CA PHE A 243 14.93 22.46 -7.35
C PHE A 243 15.19 21.54 -8.56
N TRP A 244 16.18 21.88 -9.39
CA TRP A 244 16.45 21.11 -10.62
C TRP A 244 16.96 19.71 -10.32
N ALA A 245 17.87 19.57 -9.34
CA ALA A 245 18.34 18.25 -8.94
C ALA A 245 17.22 17.41 -8.33
N LEU A 246 16.34 17.98 -7.51
CA LEU A 246 15.21 17.26 -6.92
C LEU A 246 14.29 16.72 -8.01
N ILE A 247 13.75 17.58 -8.88
CA ILE A 247 12.74 17.15 -9.85
C ILE A 247 13.30 16.16 -10.89
N PHE A 248 14.60 16.25 -11.20
CA PHE A 248 15.23 15.32 -12.14
C PHE A 248 15.52 13.97 -11.49
N ILE A 249 16.09 13.95 -10.28
CA ILE A 249 16.51 12.72 -9.60
C ILE A 249 15.31 11.93 -9.05
N TYR A 250 14.26 12.61 -8.57
CA TYR A 250 13.13 11.92 -7.93
C TYR A 250 12.42 10.93 -8.86
N ILE A 251 12.33 11.25 -10.16
CA ILE A 251 11.66 10.41 -11.16
C ILE A 251 12.21 8.98 -11.17
N TRP A 252 13.51 8.82 -10.89
CA TRP A 252 14.24 7.56 -10.98
C TRP A 252 14.12 6.66 -9.76
N ALA A 253 13.51 7.14 -8.68
CA ALA A 253 13.53 6.42 -7.41
C ALA A 253 12.43 5.36 -7.29
N GLY A 254 11.52 5.24 -8.28
CA GLY A 254 10.44 4.23 -8.29
C GLY A 254 10.89 2.80 -7.95
N PRO A 255 11.94 2.25 -8.59
CA PRO A 255 12.40 0.87 -8.35
C PRO A 255 12.85 0.55 -6.91
N HIS A 256 13.08 1.54 -6.04
CA HIS A 256 13.41 1.26 -4.64
C HIS A 256 12.27 0.59 -3.84
N HIS A 257 11.05 0.62 -4.38
CA HIS A 257 9.89 -0.11 -3.86
C HIS A 257 9.88 -1.58 -4.30
N LEU A 258 10.78 -1.97 -5.20
CA LEU A 258 10.78 -3.26 -5.88
C LEU A 258 12.11 -4.02 -5.68
N LEU A 259 12.86 -3.68 -4.64
CA LEU A 259 14.12 -4.33 -4.33
C LEU A 259 13.89 -5.78 -3.88
N TYR A 260 14.70 -6.70 -4.42
CA TYR A 260 14.57 -8.15 -4.24
C TYR A 260 13.21 -8.70 -4.67
N THR A 261 12.51 -8.02 -5.58
CA THR A 261 11.33 -8.57 -6.25
C THR A 261 11.71 -9.26 -7.56
N SER A 262 10.74 -9.65 -8.38
CA SER A 262 11.00 -10.12 -9.73
C SER A 262 11.45 -9.01 -10.68
N LEU A 263 11.46 -7.73 -10.29
CA LEU A 263 12.02 -6.66 -11.13
C LEU A 263 13.50 -6.95 -11.48
N PRO A 264 13.96 -6.77 -12.73
CA PRO A 264 15.37 -6.92 -13.09
C PRO A 264 16.34 -6.12 -12.22
N ASP A 265 17.50 -6.71 -11.93
CA ASP A 265 18.49 -6.18 -10.98
C ASP A 265 19.07 -4.82 -11.38
N TRP A 266 19.20 -4.55 -12.68
CA TRP A 266 19.71 -3.27 -13.18
C TRP A 266 18.77 -2.12 -12.80
N ALA A 267 17.46 -2.31 -12.93
CA ALA A 267 16.44 -1.31 -12.60
C ALA A 267 16.37 -1.09 -11.09
N GLN A 268 16.42 -2.17 -10.30
CA GLN A 268 16.52 -2.09 -8.84
C GLN A 268 17.74 -1.26 -8.39
N THR A 269 18.90 -1.51 -9.01
CA THR A 269 20.16 -0.83 -8.67
C THR A 269 20.11 0.64 -9.06
N LEU A 270 19.52 0.96 -10.22
CA LEU A 270 19.29 2.33 -10.66
C LEU A 270 18.46 3.12 -9.64
N GLY A 271 17.32 2.54 -9.21
CA GLY A 271 16.46 3.17 -8.20
C GLY A 271 17.15 3.36 -6.85
N MET A 272 17.96 2.39 -6.41
CA MET A 272 18.78 2.54 -5.21
C MET A 272 19.79 3.71 -5.32
N VAL A 273 20.53 3.79 -6.43
CA VAL A 273 21.58 4.82 -6.60
C VAL A 273 20.96 6.21 -6.65
N PHE A 274 19.91 6.42 -7.43
CA PHE A 274 19.25 7.72 -7.50
C PHE A 274 18.56 8.11 -6.18
N SER A 275 18.00 7.15 -5.45
CA SER A 275 17.46 7.39 -4.11
C SER A 275 18.54 7.87 -3.13
N LEU A 276 19.75 7.30 -3.18
CA LEU A 276 20.87 7.81 -2.37
C LEU A 276 21.29 9.22 -2.77
N MET A 277 21.36 9.50 -4.07
CA MET A 277 21.65 10.85 -4.58
C MET A 277 20.59 11.87 -4.15
N LEU A 278 19.34 11.43 -3.97
CA LEU A 278 18.19 12.26 -3.61
C LEU A 278 18.30 12.90 -2.21
N ILE A 279 19.18 12.40 -1.34
CA ILE A 279 19.46 13.03 -0.03
C ILE A 279 19.86 14.50 -0.22
N SER A 280 20.80 14.76 -1.14
CA SER A 280 21.39 16.09 -1.34
C SER A 280 20.35 17.16 -1.74
N PRO A 281 19.57 17.00 -2.83
CA PRO A 281 18.56 17.97 -3.20
C PRO A 281 17.40 18.03 -2.19
N SER A 282 17.04 16.92 -1.55
CA SER A 282 15.99 16.93 -0.54
C SER A 282 16.39 17.78 0.67
N TRP A 283 17.57 17.53 1.24
CA TRP A 283 18.12 18.34 2.33
C TRP A 283 18.43 19.77 1.92
N GLY A 284 18.68 20.04 0.63
CA GLY A 284 18.71 21.40 0.09
C GLY A 284 17.45 22.19 0.45
N GLY A 285 16.26 21.57 0.39
CA GLY A 285 14.99 22.17 0.83
C GLY A 285 14.93 22.39 2.34
N MET A 286 15.30 21.38 3.13
CA MET A 286 15.34 21.45 4.60
C MET A 286 16.25 22.57 5.09
N LEU A 287 17.49 22.61 4.58
CA LEU A 287 18.48 23.61 4.93
C LEU A 287 18.01 25.01 4.54
N ASN A 288 17.41 25.18 3.36
CA ASN A 288 16.87 26.49 2.97
C ASN A 288 15.74 26.95 3.91
N GLY A 289 14.85 26.04 4.31
CA GLY A 289 13.80 26.31 5.28
C GLY A 289 14.34 26.69 6.66
N LEU A 290 15.16 25.83 7.26
CA LEU A 290 15.66 26.04 8.63
C LEU A 290 16.65 27.20 8.74
N LEU A 291 17.55 27.37 7.76
CA LEU A 291 18.52 28.49 7.79
C LEU A 291 17.87 29.84 7.51
N THR A 292 16.67 29.88 6.91
CA THR A 292 15.86 31.11 6.82
C THR A 292 15.47 31.65 8.21
N LEU A 293 15.42 30.78 9.23
CA LEU A 293 15.14 31.18 10.62
C LEU A 293 16.38 31.70 11.35
N ARG A 294 17.54 31.82 10.70
CA ARG A 294 18.74 32.37 11.35
C ARG A 294 18.46 33.78 11.90
N GLY A 295 18.64 33.93 13.21
CA GLY A 295 18.30 35.15 13.96
C GLY A 295 16.82 35.30 14.34
N ALA A 296 15.99 34.28 14.15
CA ALA A 296 14.58 34.23 14.58
C ALA A 296 14.25 32.94 15.37
N TRP A 297 15.27 32.20 15.82
CA TRP A 297 15.12 30.94 16.57
C TRP A 297 14.53 31.13 17.97
N ASP A 298 14.75 32.29 18.57
CA ASP A 298 14.11 32.75 19.80
C ASP A 298 12.59 32.74 19.67
N ARG A 299 12.05 33.24 18.55
CA ARG A 299 10.61 33.29 18.27
C ARG A 299 9.96 31.91 18.15
N VAL A 300 10.72 30.89 17.76
CA VAL A 300 10.20 29.51 17.66
C VAL A 300 9.71 29.00 19.02
N ARG A 301 10.27 29.48 20.13
CA ARG A 301 9.84 29.06 21.48
C ARG A 301 8.45 29.60 21.85
N GLU A 302 8.05 30.70 21.26
CA GLU A 302 6.83 31.43 21.62
C GLU A 302 5.72 31.30 20.58
N ASP A 303 6.08 31.37 19.29
CA ASP A 303 5.14 31.38 18.18
C ASP A 303 4.78 29.95 17.74
N PRO A 304 3.55 29.46 18.00
CA PRO A 304 3.15 28.12 17.61
C PRO A 304 3.19 27.91 16.09
N ILE A 305 2.98 28.96 15.28
CA ILE A 305 3.07 28.85 13.81
C ILE A 305 4.48 28.40 13.42
N LEU A 306 5.51 29.04 14.01
CA LEU A 306 6.89 28.70 13.76
C LEU A 306 7.26 27.33 14.32
N LYS A 307 6.71 26.92 15.48
CA LYS A 307 6.89 25.55 16.01
C LYS A 307 6.43 24.49 15.02
N PHE A 308 5.21 24.63 14.50
CA PHE A 308 4.67 23.72 13.49
C PHE A 308 5.55 23.67 12.23
N MET A 309 5.92 24.84 11.70
CA MET A 309 6.74 24.90 10.48
C MET A 309 8.15 24.33 10.68
N VAL A 310 8.79 24.57 11.84
CA VAL A 310 10.12 24.03 12.14
C VAL A 310 10.10 22.52 12.26
N VAL A 311 9.21 21.97 13.10
CA VAL A 311 9.12 20.52 13.30
C VAL A 311 8.72 19.84 12.00
N SER A 312 7.88 20.48 11.20
CA SER A 312 7.54 20.00 9.87
C SER A 312 8.76 19.88 8.95
N VAL A 313 9.56 20.93 8.81
CA VAL A 313 10.78 20.90 7.99
C VAL A 313 11.80 19.89 8.54
N THR A 314 11.86 19.70 9.86
CA THR A 314 12.68 18.66 10.48
C THR A 314 12.19 17.25 10.15
N ALA A 315 10.89 16.99 10.22
CA ALA A 315 10.30 15.70 9.83
C ALA A 315 10.49 15.41 8.34
N TYR A 316 10.44 16.44 7.49
CA TYR A 316 10.84 16.34 6.09
C TYR A 316 12.31 15.94 5.94
N GLY A 317 13.22 16.60 6.66
CA GLY A 317 14.63 16.22 6.67
C GLY A 317 14.89 14.78 7.14
N MET A 318 14.19 14.35 8.19
CA MET A 318 14.27 12.99 8.74
C MET A 318 13.77 11.95 7.74
N SER A 319 12.56 12.14 7.19
CA SER A 319 11.98 11.19 6.22
C SER A 319 12.78 11.15 4.91
N THR A 320 13.28 12.30 4.43
CA THR A 320 14.13 12.33 3.22
C THR A 320 15.58 11.92 3.44
N PHE A 321 15.96 11.61 4.68
CA PHE A 321 17.18 10.84 4.98
C PHE A 321 16.85 9.34 5.12
N GLU A 322 15.80 9.03 5.86
CA GLU A 322 15.35 7.66 6.07
C GLU A 322 14.99 6.94 4.77
N GLY A 323 14.22 7.57 3.86
CA GLY A 323 13.83 6.97 2.58
C GLY A 323 15.03 6.45 1.79
N PRO A 324 16.05 7.28 1.53
CA PRO A 324 17.33 6.84 0.93
C PRO A 324 18.08 5.75 1.70
N MET A 325 17.95 5.66 3.02
CA MET A 325 18.51 4.54 3.77
C MET A 325 17.70 3.26 3.51
N LEU A 326 16.38 3.34 3.46
CA LEU A 326 15.49 2.22 3.15
C LEU A 326 15.57 1.75 1.69
N SER A 327 16.11 2.58 0.79
CA SER A 327 16.39 2.20 -0.60
C SER A 327 17.70 1.44 -0.78
N ILE A 328 18.54 1.35 0.26
CA ILE A 328 19.75 0.51 0.22
C ILE A 328 19.29 -0.94 0.28
N LYS A 329 19.66 -1.75 -0.71
CA LYS A 329 19.25 -3.17 -0.80
C LYS A 329 19.40 -3.91 0.55
N SER A 330 20.56 -3.82 1.22
CA SER A 330 20.77 -4.50 2.51
C SER A 330 19.81 -4.05 3.63
N VAL A 331 19.44 -2.78 3.68
CA VAL A 331 18.47 -2.24 4.64
C VAL A 331 17.04 -2.64 4.23
N ASN A 332 16.73 -2.53 2.93
CA ASN A 332 15.44 -2.90 2.36
C ASN A 332 15.12 -4.39 2.58
N ALA A 333 16.14 -5.25 2.53
CA ALA A 333 16.00 -6.66 2.83
C ALA A 333 15.37 -6.90 4.22
N LEU A 334 15.55 -5.98 5.17
CA LEU A 334 14.94 -5.98 6.49
C LEU A 334 13.62 -5.16 6.54
N SER A 335 13.59 -3.95 5.99
CA SER A 335 12.47 -3.03 6.16
C SER A 335 11.25 -3.31 5.26
N HIS A 336 11.47 -3.91 4.09
CA HIS A 336 10.42 -4.13 3.11
C HIS A 336 9.38 -5.15 3.60
N TYR A 337 8.11 -4.87 3.31
CA TYR A 337 6.91 -5.54 3.84
C TYR A 337 6.64 -5.37 5.34
N THR A 338 7.53 -4.71 6.09
CA THR A 338 7.36 -4.50 7.54
C THR A 338 6.68 -3.17 7.86
N ASP A 339 6.29 -2.99 9.12
CA ASP A 339 5.76 -1.73 9.66
C ASP A 339 6.78 -0.57 9.67
N TRP A 340 8.06 -0.81 9.35
CA TRP A 340 9.02 0.28 9.13
C TRP A 340 8.60 1.17 7.95
N THR A 341 8.14 0.57 6.85
CA THR A 341 7.64 1.36 5.70
C THR A 341 6.47 2.25 6.12
N VAL A 342 5.59 1.73 6.98
CA VAL A 342 4.44 2.46 7.51
C VAL A 342 4.86 3.58 8.46
N ALA A 343 5.89 3.36 9.29
CA ALA A 343 6.56 4.37 10.12
C ALA A 343 7.10 5.54 9.29
N HIS A 344 7.88 5.22 8.26
CA HIS A 344 8.48 6.17 7.33
C HIS A 344 7.44 7.08 6.69
N VAL A 345 6.37 6.49 6.14
CA VAL A 345 5.27 7.24 5.52
C VAL A 345 4.62 8.21 6.50
N HIS A 346 4.46 7.84 7.77
CA HIS A 346 3.78 8.69 8.75
C HIS A 346 4.66 9.77 9.38
N VAL A 347 5.99 9.59 9.41
CA VAL A 347 6.91 10.72 9.66
C VAL A 347 6.71 11.81 8.60
N GLY A 348 6.62 11.42 7.33
CA GLY A 348 6.34 12.35 6.23
C GLY A 348 4.93 12.95 6.32
N THR A 349 3.89 12.13 6.42
CA THR A 349 2.51 12.63 6.31
C THR A 349 2.02 13.36 7.57
N LEU A 350 2.32 12.88 8.78
CA LEU A 350 1.90 13.55 10.01
C LEU A 350 2.85 14.69 10.39
N GLY A 351 4.15 14.43 10.28
CA GLY A 351 5.21 15.34 10.68
C GLY A 351 5.46 16.43 9.64
N TRP A 352 5.69 16.10 8.38
CA TRP A 352 5.92 17.10 7.32
C TRP A 352 4.59 17.70 6.83
N ASN A 353 3.73 16.93 6.17
CA ASN A 353 2.53 17.45 5.52
C ASN A 353 1.51 18.00 6.51
N GLY A 354 1.20 17.24 7.56
CA GLY A 354 0.23 17.61 8.59
C GLY A 354 0.63 18.89 9.31
N PHE A 355 1.82 18.94 9.90
CA PHE A 355 2.24 20.12 10.65
C PHE A 355 2.47 21.34 9.76
N LEU A 356 2.97 21.20 8.52
CA LEU A 356 3.08 22.36 7.63
C LEU A 356 1.68 22.92 7.33
N THR A 357 0.70 22.04 7.07
CA THR A 357 -0.69 22.42 6.81
C THR A 357 -1.27 23.23 7.97
N PHE A 358 -1.12 22.77 9.21
CA PHE A 358 -1.61 23.52 10.37
C PHE A 358 -0.82 24.81 10.63
N GLY A 359 0.50 24.82 10.43
CA GLY A 359 1.30 26.03 10.48
C GLY A 359 0.81 27.08 9.47
N VAL A 360 0.56 26.66 8.23
CA VAL A 360 -0.02 27.50 7.17
C VAL A 360 -1.42 27.98 7.57
N ALA A 361 -2.30 27.10 8.06
CA ALA A 361 -3.65 27.47 8.46
C ALA A 361 -3.69 28.48 9.61
N TYR A 362 -2.89 28.28 10.66
CA TYR A 362 -2.77 29.21 11.78
C TYR A 362 -2.21 30.57 11.37
N TRP A 363 -1.33 30.61 10.37
CA TRP A 363 -0.87 31.85 9.77
C TRP A 363 -1.96 32.51 8.90
N LEU A 364 -2.67 31.71 8.12
CA LEU A 364 -3.60 32.16 7.08
C LEU A 364 -4.92 32.71 7.64
N PHE A 365 -5.58 31.98 8.56
CA PHE A 365 -6.92 32.31 9.03
C PHE A 365 -7.04 33.72 9.62
N PRO A 366 -6.17 34.15 10.56
CA PRO A 366 -6.21 35.51 11.09
C PRO A 366 -6.15 36.60 10.00
N ARG A 367 -5.42 36.33 8.91
CA ARG A 367 -5.20 37.28 7.81
C ARG A 367 -6.43 37.42 6.91
N ILE A 368 -6.99 36.30 6.46
CA ILE A 368 -8.16 36.34 5.56
C ILE A 368 -9.45 36.76 6.27
N TYR A 369 -9.53 36.59 7.60
CA TYR A 369 -10.68 37.01 8.41
C TYR A 369 -10.47 38.36 9.14
N LYS A 370 -9.31 39.02 8.94
CA LYS A 370 -8.91 40.28 9.61
C LYS A 370 -9.18 40.27 11.12
N THR A 371 -8.71 39.21 11.78
CA THR A 371 -8.88 39.01 13.22
C THR A 371 -7.59 38.47 13.83
N LYS A 372 -7.58 38.28 15.15
CA LYS A 372 -6.50 37.56 15.84
C LYS A 372 -6.87 36.10 15.98
N LEU A 373 -5.86 35.23 16.08
CA LEU A 373 -6.10 33.82 16.39
C LEU A 373 -6.89 33.72 17.71
N HIS A 374 -7.92 32.88 17.73
CA HIS A 374 -8.82 32.76 18.89
C HIS A 374 -8.07 32.39 20.17
N SER A 375 -7.16 31.40 20.11
CA SER A 375 -6.29 31.06 21.24
C SER A 375 -4.92 30.57 20.78
N VAL A 376 -3.88 31.29 21.20
CA VAL A 376 -2.47 30.89 21.02
C VAL A 376 -2.13 29.69 21.91
N SER A 377 -2.74 29.58 23.10
CA SER A 377 -2.56 28.44 24.00
C SER A 377 -3.13 27.15 23.40
N LEU A 378 -4.29 27.20 22.75
CA LEU A 378 -4.83 26.02 22.04
C LEU A 378 -3.97 25.62 20.84
N ALA A 379 -3.36 26.57 20.15
CA ALA A 379 -2.41 26.25 19.08
C ALA A 379 -1.13 25.59 19.62
N ASN A 380 -0.62 26.03 20.77
CA ASN A 380 0.49 25.37 21.46
C ASN A 380 0.09 23.98 21.98
N LEU A 381 -1.12 23.82 22.53
CA LEU A 381 -1.63 22.53 22.98
C LEU A 381 -1.74 21.55 21.81
N HIS A 382 -2.31 21.98 20.68
CA HIS A 382 -2.34 21.20 19.45
C HIS A 382 -0.92 20.80 19.02
N PHE A 383 0.04 21.72 19.01
CA PHE A 383 1.44 21.39 18.66
C PHE A 383 2.01 20.27 19.54
N TRP A 384 1.88 20.37 20.86
CA TRP A 384 2.45 19.39 21.78
C TRP A 384 1.75 18.04 21.74
N ILE A 385 0.41 18.04 21.72
CA ILE A 385 -0.39 16.82 21.56
C ILE A 385 -0.08 16.15 20.21
N GLY A 386 -0.01 16.92 19.13
CA GLY A 386 0.37 16.40 17.82
C GLY A 386 1.77 15.79 17.83
N THR A 387 2.74 16.46 18.46
CA THR A 387 4.13 15.98 18.52
C THR A 387 4.22 14.68 19.32
N LEU A 388 3.55 14.63 20.47
CA LEU A 388 3.44 13.43 21.29
C LEU A 388 2.74 12.30 20.52
N GLY A 389 1.65 12.61 19.82
CA GLY A 389 0.92 11.67 18.98
C GLY A 389 1.81 11.03 17.90
N ILE A 390 2.62 11.82 17.20
CA ILE A 390 3.59 11.31 16.21
C ILE A 390 4.58 10.35 16.87
N LEU A 391 5.14 10.69 18.04
CA LEU A 391 6.13 9.85 18.72
C LEU A 391 5.53 8.50 19.15
N PHE A 392 4.36 8.52 19.78
CA PHE A 392 3.62 7.31 20.16
C PHE A 392 3.10 6.53 18.96
N TRP A 393 3.08 7.11 17.77
CA TRP A 393 2.70 6.42 16.55
C TRP A 393 3.92 5.77 15.88
N VAL A 394 4.99 6.53 15.65
CA VAL A 394 6.13 6.12 14.81
C VAL A 394 7.10 5.20 15.54
N ILE A 395 7.43 5.49 16.80
CA ILE A 395 8.40 4.68 17.58
C ILE A 395 7.97 3.21 17.69
N PRO A 396 6.72 2.86 18.07
CA PRO A 396 6.33 1.45 18.11
C PRO A 396 6.33 0.81 16.72
N MET A 397 6.11 1.56 15.64
CA MET A 397 6.16 1.02 14.27
C MET A 397 7.58 0.76 13.78
N TYR A 398 8.56 1.57 14.19
CA TYR A 398 9.98 1.20 14.00
C TYR A 398 10.34 -0.08 14.74
N TRP A 399 9.89 -0.20 16.00
CA TRP A 399 10.14 -1.40 16.78
C TRP A 399 9.47 -2.64 16.16
N ALA A 400 8.21 -2.51 15.76
CA ALA A 400 7.48 -3.57 15.03
C ALA A 400 8.20 -3.97 13.74
N GLY A 401 8.65 -2.99 12.95
CA GLY A 401 9.35 -3.23 11.70
C GLY A 401 10.67 -3.99 11.87
N ILE A 402 11.48 -3.60 12.84
CA ILE A 402 12.72 -4.29 13.19
C ILE A 402 12.42 -5.70 13.73
N THR A 403 11.44 -5.84 14.64
CA THR A 403 11.03 -7.15 15.17
C THR A 403 10.56 -8.08 14.04
N GLN A 404 9.71 -7.61 13.13
CA GLN A 404 9.26 -8.37 11.97
C GLN A 404 10.43 -8.83 11.12
N GLY A 405 11.29 -7.90 10.69
CA GLY A 405 12.43 -8.21 9.82
C GLY A 405 13.41 -9.21 10.45
N LEU A 406 13.71 -9.06 11.75
CA LEU A 406 14.61 -9.97 12.47
C LEU A 406 13.98 -11.35 12.67
N MET A 407 12.73 -11.44 13.15
CA MET A 407 12.05 -12.72 13.34
C MET A 407 11.91 -13.48 12.02
N TRP A 408 11.57 -12.80 10.92
CA TRP A 408 11.40 -13.48 9.64
C TRP A 408 12.70 -14.09 9.11
N LYS A 409 13.86 -13.52 9.46
CA LYS A 409 15.19 -13.94 9.01
C LYS A 409 15.95 -14.82 10.00
N GLN A 410 15.42 -15.06 11.20
CA GLN A 410 16.13 -15.77 12.23
C GLN A 410 16.15 -17.28 11.97
N PHE A 411 17.34 -17.87 12.04
CA PHE A 411 17.57 -19.32 11.98
C PHE A 411 18.13 -19.85 13.30
N THR A 412 17.82 -21.10 13.62
CA THR A 412 18.43 -21.86 14.72
C THR A 412 19.87 -22.23 14.39
N SER A 413 20.63 -22.74 15.38
CA SER A 413 21.97 -23.32 15.14
C SER A 413 21.96 -24.46 14.12
N ASP A 414 20.85 -25.19 14.04
CA ASP A 414 20.65 -26.31 13.13
C ASP A 414 20.24 -25.86 11.72
N GLY A 415 20.13 -24.54 11.50
CA GLY A 415 19.81 -23.95 10.21
C GLY A 415 18.33 -24.01 9.83
N LEU A 416 17.42 -24.27 10.78
CA LEU A 416 15.96 -24.19 10.58
C LEU A 416 15.44 -22.78 10.88
N LEU A 417 14.32 -22.37 10.29
CA LEU A 417 13.68 -21.10 10.64
C LEU A 417 13.20 -21.15 12.10
N GLN A 418 13.61 -20.16 12.90
CA GLN A 418 13.20 -20.07 14.31
C GLN A 418 11.69 -19.83 14.45
N TYR A 419 11.13 -19.00 13.57
CA TYR A 419 9.71 -18.64 13.55
C TYR A 419 9.12 -19.01 12.20
N PRO A 420 8.86 -20.28 11.88
CA PRO A 420 8.38 -20.70 10.55
C PRO A 420 6.93 -20.29 10.30
N ASN A 421 6.12 -20.18 11.36
CA ASN A 421 4.75 -19.68 11.27
C ASN A 421 4.73 -18.14 11.30
N PHE A 422 4.19 -17.54 10.24
CA PHE A 422 4.08 -16.07 10.13
C PHE A 422 3.24 -15.44 11.26
N LEU A 423 2.23 -16.17 11.76
CA LEU A 423 1.32 -15.69 12.80
C LEU A 423 2.06 -15.40 14.12
N GLU A 424 3.13 -16.13 14.43
CA GLU A 424 3.94 -15.90 15.64
C GLU A 424 4.48 -14.46 15.67
N THR A 425 5.00 -13.97 14.54
CA THR A 425 5.46 -12.58 14.42
C THR A 425 4.31 -11.58 14.54
N VAL A 426 3.16 -11.86 13.92
CA VAL A 426 2.00 -10.96 13.97
C VAL A 426 1.50 -10.80 15.40
N LEU A 427 1.41 -11.90 16.16
CA LEU A 427 1.02 -11.86 17.57
C LEU A 427 2.03 -11.13 18.43
N GLN A 428 3.33 -11.32 18.17
CA GLN A 428 4.41 -10.65 18.90
C GLN A 428 4.36 -9.12 18.82
N ILE A 429 3.84 -8.57 17.71
CA ILE A 429 3.80 -7.12 17.47
C ILE A 429 2.45 -6.45 17.80
N VAL A 430 1.47 -7.20 18.30
CA VAL A 430 0.16 -6.63 18.73
C VAL A 430 0.32 -5.47 19.71
N PRO A 431 1.23 -5.50 20.72
CA PRO A 431 1.42 -4.34 21.61
C PRO A 431 1.78 -3.06 20.86
N MET A 432 2.56 -3.16 19.77
CA MET A 432 2.95 -2.01 18.95
C MET A 432 1.75 -1.46 18.16
N TYR A 433 0.86 -2.33 17.68
CA TYR A 433 -0.39 -1.89 17.04
C TYR A 433 -1.33 -1.15 18.01
N ILE A 434 -1.41 -1.61 19.26
CA ILE A 434 -2.16 -0.91 20.31
C ILE A 434 -1.56 0.48 20.54
N ILE A 435 -0.25 0.59 20.77
CA ILE A 435 0.40 1.88 21.03
C ILE A 435 0.25 2.83 19.81
N ARG A 436 0.36 2.32 18.58
CA ARG A 436 0.10 3.10 17.36
C ARG A 436 -1.31 3.70 17.37
N SER A 437 -2.34 2.91 17.73
CA SER A 437 -3.72 3.41 17.78
C SER A 437 -3.91 4.51 18.83
N ILE A 438 -3.19 4.41 19.96
CA ILE A 438 -3.16 5.45 21.00
C ILE A 438 -2.49 6.72 20.46
N GLY A 439 -1.31 6.59 19.84
CA GLY A 439 -0.60 7.73 19.23
C GLY A 439 -1.44 8.44 18.16
N GLY A 440 -2.14 7.66 17.32
CA GLY A 440 -3.06 8.18 16.31
C GLY A 440 -4.24 8.92 16.92
N THR A 441 -4.81 8.39 18.00
CA THR A 441 -5.89 9.04 18.76
C THR A 441 -5.43 10.35 19.39
N ILE A 442 -4.23 10.38 19.99
CA ILE A 442 -3.63 11.59 20.55
C ILE A 442 -3.47 12.64 19.44
N TYR A 443 -2.89 12.28 18.29
CA TYR A 443 -2.74 13.19 17.16
C TYR A 443 -4.09 13.75 16.68
N PHE A 444 -5.10 12.88 16.55
CA PHE A 444 -6.45 13.25 16.13
C PHE A 444 -7.15 14.19 17.11
N VAL A 445 -6.98 14.02 18.43
CA VAL A 445 -7.44 15.00 19.43
C VAL A 445 -6.77 16.36 19.18
N GLY A 446 -5.48 16.38 18.87
CA GLY A 446 -4.78 17.60 18.45
C GLY A 446 -5.43 18.26 17.23
N VAL A 447 -5.77 17.48 16.21
CA VAL A 447 -6.46 17.95 15.01
C VAL A 447 -7.81 18.57 15.35
N LEU A 448 -8.63 17.94 16.20
CA LEU A 448 -9.91 18.49 16.65
C LEU A 448 -9.74 19.82 17.38
N ILE A 449 -8.73 19.94 18.25
CA ILE A 449 -8.38 21.20 18.92
C ILE A 449 -8.01 22.27 17.90
N GLY A 450 -7.20 21.92 16.89
CA GLY A 450 -6.81 22.83 15.83
C GLY A 450 -7.98 23.33 15.00
N VAL A 451 -8.85 22.41 14.56
CA VAL A 451 -10.07 22.71 13.80
C VAL A 451 -10.99 23.63 14.62
N TYR A 452 -11.22 23.32 15.90
CA TYR A 452 -12.01 24.16 16.80
C TYR A 452 -11.43 25.57 16.90
N ASN A 453 -10.12 25.70 17.11
CA ASN A 453 -9.45 26.99 17.26
C ASN A 453 -9.56 27.83 15.97
N LEU A 454 -9.36 27.21 14.80
CA LEU A 454 -9.51 27.85 13.50
C LEU A 454 -10.96 28.24 13.20
N TYR A 455 -11.93 27.40 13.54
CA TYR A 455 -13.36 27.72 13.45
C TYR A 455 -13.73 28.95 14.30
N LYS A 456 -13.31 28.97 15.56
CA LYS A 456 -13.55 30.12 16.46
C LYS A 456 -12.87 31.39 15.96
N THR A 457 -11.69 31.27 15.35
CA THR A 457 -10.99 32.38 14.69
C THR A 457 -11.79 32.90 13.50
N ALA A 458 -12.26 32.03 12.61
CA ALA A 458 -13.09 32.43 11.48
C ALA A 458 -14.40 33.12 11.94
N LYS A 459 -15.03 32.62 13.00
CA LYS A 459 -16.27 33.16 13.56
C LYS A 459 -16.11 34.52 14.25
N SER A 460 -14.93 34.83 14.78
CA SER A 460 -14.67 36.13 15.44
C SER A 460 -14.34 37.25 14.45
N GLY A 461 -13.93 36.90 13.23
CA GLY A 461 -13.60 37.84 12.17
C GLY A 461 -14.66 37.91 11.08
N SER A 462 -14.34 38.61 9.99
CA SER A 462 -15.15 38.68 8.78
C SER A 462 -14.26 38.40 7.58
N LEU A 463 -14.69 37.48 6.72
CA LEU A 463 -13.90 37.09 5.55
C LEU A 463 -13.73 38.30 4.63
N VAL A 464 -12.47 38.68 4.38
CA VAL A 464 -12.10 39.62 3.32
C VAL A 464 -12.11 38.85 2.01
N ALA A 465 -13.32 38.69 1.47
CA ALA A 465 -13.58 37.83 0.32
C ALA A 465 -12.80 38.29 -0.92
N ASP A 466 -12.78 39.60 -1.15
CA ASP A 466 -12.05 40.26 -2.22
C ASP A 466 -11.10 41.29 -1.58
N GLU A 467 -9.81 40.97 -1.56
CA GLU A 467 -8.78 41.80 -0.90
C GLU A 467 -8.15 42.75 -1.91
N ALA A 468 -8.36 44.06 -1.72
CA ALA A 468 -7.78 45.09 -2.57
C ALA A 468 -6.25 45.04 -2.54
N ALA A 469 -5.64 45.17 -3.71
CA ALA A 469 -4.20 45.20 -3.90
C ALA A 469 -3.83 46.12 -5.06
N GLU A 470 -2.60 46.62 -5.04
CA GLU A 470 -2.07 47.46 -6.10
C GLU A 470 -0.62 47.09 -6.42
N ALA A 471 -0.23 47.24 -7.68
CA ALA A 471 1.13 46.99 -8.15
C ALA A 471 1.40 47.72 -9.47
N PRO A 472 2.66 48.09 -9.77
CA PRO A 472 3.04 48.57 -11.09
C PRO A 472 2.70 47.56 -12.19
N ALA A 473 2.26 48.03 -13.36
CA ALA A 473 2.12 47.19 -14.54
C ALA A 473 3.47 46.60 -14.98
N LEU A 474 3.48 45.37 -15.50
CA LEU A 474 4.69 44.75 -16.06
C LEU A 474 4.97 45.32 -17.45
N GLU A 475 6.08 46.03 -17.61
CA GLU A 475 6.51 46.53 -18.92
C GLU A 475 6.95 45.40 -19.85
N ARG A 476 6.56 45.48 -21.13
CA ARG A 476 7.12 44.63 -22.19
C ARG A 476 8.52 45.13 -22.51
N GLU A 477 9.52 44.29 -22.34
CA GLU A 477 10.89 44.67 -22.68
C GLU A 477 11.07 44.66 -24.20
N GLU A 478 11.29 45.83 -24.78
CA GLU A 478 11.89 45.96 -26.12
C GLU A 478 13.42 45.90 -25.97
N GLY A 479 14.04 44.76 -26.31
CA GLY A 479 15.44 44.74 -26.72
C GLY A 479 16.57 44.67 -25.66
N ALA A 480 16.46 43.92 -24.55
CA ALA A 480 17.63 43.72 -23.66
C ALA A 480 18.52 42.52 -24.10
N HIS A 481 19.55 42.82 -24.91
CA HIS A 481 20.66 41.91 -25.27
C HIS A 481 21.91 42.13 -24.38
N GLY A 482 21.75 42.17 -23.05
CA GLY A 482 22.88 42.17 -22.12
C GLY A 482 23.31 40.75 -21.72
N HIS A 483 24.45 40.59 -21.04
CA HIS A 483 24.93 39.31 -20.47
C HIS A 483 23.93 38.71 -19.45
N ILE A 484 22.87 38.09 -19.96
CA ILE A 484 21.87 37.37 -19.19
C ILE A 484 22.48 36.00 -18.90
N TYR A 485 22.70 35.67 -17.63
CA TYR A 485 23.05 34.31 -17.24
C TYR A 485 22.02 33.32 -17.82
N TRP A 486 22.48 32.23 -18.44
CA TRP A 486 21.67 31.34 -19.28
C TRP A 486 20.34 30.88 -18.64
N HIS A 487 20.31 30.66 -17.31
CA HIS A 487 19.13 30.20 -16.57
C HIS A 487 17.99 31.24 -16.49
N ARG A 488 18.30 32.54 -16.54
CA ARG A 488 17.29 33.62 -16.44
C ARG A 488 16.32 33.67 -17.63
N TRP A 489 16.74 33.16 -18.80
CA TRP A 489 15.90 33.09 -20.00
C TRP A 489 14.77 32.04 -19.87
N ILE A 490 14.95 31.04 -18.99
CA ILE A 490 13.98 29.98 -18.69
C ILE A 490 13.12 30.39 -17.49
N GLU A 491 13.73 30.81 -16.37
CA GLU A 491 13.08 31.13 -15.09
C GLU A 491 12.10 32.32 -15.14
N SER A 492 12.18 33.16 -16.17
CA SER A 492 11.31 34.33 -16.34
C SER A 492 10.09 34.08 -17.23
N ARG A 493 10.01 32.93 -17.93
CA ARG A 493 8.91 32.65 -18.86
C ARG A 493 8.20 31.34 -18.52
N PRO A 494 6.94 31.38 -18.05
CA PRO A 494 6.25 30.20 -17.51
C PRO A 494 6.12 29.05 -18.52
N MET A 495 5.83 29.33 -19.80
CA MET A 495 5.68 28.28 -20.80
C MET A 495 7.02 27.60 -21.17
N ARG A 496 8.12 28.35 -21.16
CA ARG A 496 9.45 27.75 -21.38
C ARG A 496 9.85 26.90 -20.19
N PHE A 497 9.59 27.41 -18.99
CA PHE A 497 9.83 26.68 -17.76
C PHE A 497 9.04 25.36 -17.73
N LEU A 498 7.75 25.40 -18.09
CA LEU A 498 6.91 24.21 -18.27
C LEU A 498 7.57 23.20 -19.20
N VAL A 499 7.97 23.60 -20.41
CA VAL A 499 8.56 22.69 -21.40
C VAL A 499 9.87 22.07 -20.90
N VAL A 500 10.74 22.87 -20.28
CA VAL A 500 12.01 22.35 -19.73
C VAL A 500 11.77 21.40 -18.57
N THR A 501 10.84 21.72 -17.67
CA THR A 501 10.43 20.82 -16.59
C THR A 501 9.86 19.52 -17.15
N LEU A 502 8.97 19.59 -18.14
CA LEU A 502 8.39 18.43 -18.81
C LEU A 502 9.47 17.53 -19.43
N ILE A 503 10.42 18.12 -20.17
CA ILE A 503 11.54 17.36 -20.76
C ILE A 503 12.38 16.71 -19.66
N ALA A 504 12.71 17.45 -18.60
CA ALA A 504 13.53 16.93 -17.50
C ALA A 504 12.89 15.71 -16.82
N ILE A 505 11.58 15.73 -16.58
CA ILE A 505 10.88 14.60 -15.95
C ILE A 505 10.67 13.43 -16.92
N LEU A 506 10.43 13.69 -18.21
CA LEU A 506 10.17 12.63 -19.19
C LEU A 506 11.43 11.81 -19.46
N ILE A 507 12.62 12.39 -19.39
CA ILE A 507 13.88 11.66 -19.58
C ILE A 507 13.98 10.46 -18.64
N GLY A 508 13.74 10.67 -17.34
CA GLY A 508 13.81 9.58 -16.35
C GLY A 508 12.77 8.50 -16.61
N GLY A 509 11.50 8.88 -16.81
CA GLY A 509 10.42 7.93 -17.07
C GLY A 509 10.63 7.12 -18.36
N MET A 510 11.12 7.77 -19.43
CA MET A 510 11.41 7.09 -20.69
C MET A 510 12.53 6.06 -20.54
N VAL A 511 13.61 6.39 -19.84
CA VAL A 511 14.73 5.47 -19.64
C VAL A 511 14.34 4.26 -18.78
N GLU A 512 13.49 4.47 -17.76
CA GLU A 512 13.05 3.36 -16.91
C GLU A 512 12.00 2.46 -17.59
N ILE A 513 11.00 3.04 -18.26
CA ILE A 513 9.82 2.30 -18.71
C ILE A 513 10.00 1.73 -20.13
N ILE A 514 10.59 2.49 -21.07
CA ILE A 514 10.66 2.07 -22.50
C ILE A 514 11.34 0.70 -22.68
N PRO A 515 12.49 0.39 -22.03
CA PRO A 515 13.14 -0.91 -22.19
C PRO A 515 12.19 -2.08 -21.90
N PHE A 516 11.35 -1.96 -20.87
CA PHE A 516 10.38 -3.00 -20.51
C PHE A 516 9.23 -3.11 -21.51
N LEU A 517 8.90 -2.05 -22.25
CA LEU A 517 7.84 -2.08 -23.27
C LEU A 517 8.35 -2.62 -24.61
N THR A 518 9.63 -2.39 -24.95
CA THR A 518 10.17 -2.69 -26.28
C THR A 518 11.02 -3.96 -26.34
N ASP A 519 11.69 -4.34 -25.25
CA ASP A 519 12.59 -5.49 -25.20
C ASP A 519 11.96 -6.65 -24.42
N LYS A 520 11.45 -7.65 -25.17
CA LYS A 520 10.84 -8.85 -24.60
C LYS A 520 11.80 -9.67 -23.74
N SER A 521 13.12 -9.51 -23.90
CA SER A 521 14.10 -10.23 -23.07
C SER A 521 14.09 -9.77 -21.60
N GLN A 522 13.57 -8.57 -21.32
CA GLN A 522 13.38 -8.07 -19.95
C GLN A 522 12.25 -8.80 -19.21
N ILE A 523 11.35 -9.48 -19.93
CA ILE A 523 10.16 -10.13 -19.39
C ILE A 523 10.08 -11.56 -19.93
N PRO A 524 10.98 -12.45 -19.49
CA PRO A 524 10.96 -13.84 -19.93
C PRO A 524 9.65 -14.51 -19.49
N THR A 525 8.95 -15.13 -20.44
CA THR A 525 7.74 -15.92 -20.20
C THR A 525 8.10 -17.35 -19.79
N ILE A 526 7.19 -18.01 -19.07
CA ILE A 526 7.33 -19.42 -18.69
C ILE A 526 6.23 -20.20 -19.43
N ALA A 527 6.61 -21.19 -20.23
CA ALA A 527 5.67 -21.91 -21.11
C ALA A 527 4.53 -22.64 -20.36
N THR A 528 4.79 -23.06 -19.12
CA THR A 528 3.80 -23.72 -18.25
C THR A 528 2.82 -22.74 -17.62
N VAL A 529 3.11 -21.43 -17.60
CA VAL A 529 2.20 -20.41 -17.08
C VAL A 529 1.09 -20.18 -18.10
N LYS A 530 -0.15 -20.42 -17.68
CA LYS A 530 -1.36 -20.30 -18.52
C LYS A 530 -2.22 -19.11 -18.09
N PRO A 531 -3.00 -18.51 -19.02
CA PRO A 531 -4.03 -17.54 -18.65
C PRO A 531 -4.95 -18.08 -17.55
N TYR A 532 -5.48 -17.19 -16.72
CA TYR A 532 -6.48 -17.55 -15.72
C TYR A 532 -7.72 -18.14 -16.41
N THR A 533 -8.31 -19.19 -15.86
CA THR A 533 -9.64 -19.60 -16.30
C THR A 533 -10.67 -18.49 -16.02
N PRO A 534 -11.85 -18.51 -16.65
CA PRO A 534 -12.90 -17.55 -16.35
C PRO A 534 -13.27 -17.45 -14.86
N LEU A 535 -13.35 -18.58 -14.15
CA LEU A 535 -13.66 -18.60 -12.72
C LEU A 535 -12.50 -18.06 -11.86
N GLU A 536 -11.26 -18.36 -12.22
CA GLU A 536 -10.07 -17.81 -11.56
C GLU A 536 -9.97 -16.29 -11.75
N LEU A 537 -10.33 -15.78 -12.93
CA LEU A 537 -10.36 -14.35 -13.22
C LEU A 537 -11.41 -13.62 -12.37
N GLU A 538 -12.61 -14.20 -12.22
CA GLU A 538 -13.62 -13.68 -11.28
C GLU A 538 -13.13 -13.73 -9.82
N GLY A 539 -12.52 -14.85 -9.42
CA GLY A 539 -11.93 -15.00 -8.08
C GLY A 539 -10.85 -13.95 -7.77
N ARG A 540 -10.06 -13.61 -8.78
CA ARG A 540 -9.04 -12.56 -8.71
C ARG A 540 -9.66 -11.17 -8.57
N ASP A 541 -10.72 -10.88 -9.31
CA ASP A 541 -11.46 -9.63 -9.15
C ASP A 541 -12.10 -9.50 -7.76
N LEU A 542 -12.60 -10.59 -7.20
CA LEU A 542 -13.08 -10.64 -5.81
C LEU A 542 -11.95 -10.40 -4.81
N TYR A 543 -10.78 -10.99 -5.03
CA TYR A 543 -9.58 -10.77 -4.20
C TYR A 543 -9.17 -9.28 -4.18
N ILE A 544 -9.26 -8.61 -5.33
CA ILE A 544 -9.05 -7.16 -5.46
C ILE A 544 -10.15 -6.37 -4.75
N ARG A 545 -11.43 -6.74 -4.96
CA ARG A 545 -12.60 -6.07 -4.37
C ARG A 545 -12.57 -6.05 -2.85
N GLU A 546 -12.11 -7.14 -2.24
CA GLU A 546 -11.97 -7.26 -0.79
C GLU A 546 -10.67 -6.66 -0.26
N GLY A 547 -9.79 -6.15 -1.13
CA GLY A 547 -8.51 -5.55 -0.76
C GLY A 547 -7.57 -6.56 -0.10
N CYS A 548 -7.61 -7.83 -0.49
CA CYS A 548 -6.74 -8.86 0.11
C CYS A 548 -5.24 -8.56 -0.10
N ASN A 549 -4.89 -7.90 -1.21
CA ASN A 549 -3.53 -7.42 -1.50
C ASN A 549 -3.04 -6.31 -0.55
N ASN A 550 -3.92 -5.71 0.26
CA ASN A 550 -3.54 -4.75 1.30
C ASN A 550 -2.93 -5.44 2.54
N CYS A 551 -3.17 -6.74 2.70
CA CYS A 551 -2.70 -7.54 3.82
C CYS A 551 -1.65 -8.57 3.41
N HIS A 552 -1.80 -9.12 2.21
CA HIS A 552 -1.00 -10.21 1.66
C HIS A 552 -0.23 -9.76 0.43
N SER A 553 1.02 -10.18 0.31
CA SER A 553 1.78 -10.07 -0.93
C SER A 553 1.64 -11.33 -1.78
N GLN A 554 1.94 -11.17 -3.07
CA GLN A 554 2.07 -12.28 -4.04
C GLN A 554 3.48 -12.24 -4.66
N MET A 555 4.52 -12.18 -3.83
CA MET A 555 5.90 -11.95 -4.28
C MET A 555 6.88 -12.50 -3.24
N VAL A 556 7.26 -13.77 -3.40
CA VAL A 556 8.26 -14.45 -2.56
C VAL A 556 9.65 -13.98 -2.99
N ARG A 557 10.38 -13.33 -2.08
CA ARG A 557 11.71 -12.75 -2.37
C ARG A 557 12.79 -13.85 -2.39
N PRO A 558 13.91 -13.66 -3.11
CA PRO A 558 15.00 -14.64 -3.22
C PRO A 558 15.90 -14.67 -1.97
N PHE A 559 15.29 -14.70 -0.78
CA PHE A 559 15.99 -14.90 0.48
C PHE A 559 15.75 -16.32 0.96
N ARG A 560 16.79 -16.97 1.50
CA ARG A 560 16.64 -18.28 2.15
C ARG A 560 15.48 -18.28 3.15
N SER A 561 15.38 -17.23 3.97
CA SER A 561 14.32 -17.11 4.98
C SER A 561 12.89 -17.04 4.43
N GLU A 562 12.72 -16.58 3.18
CA GLU A 562 11.42 -16.60 2.51
C GLU A 562 11.20 -17.91 1.77
N THR A 563 12.23 -18.45 1.13
CA THR A 563 12.07 -19.70 0.38
C THR A 563 11.82 -20.90 1.26
N GLU A 564 12.44 -20.96 2.44
CA GLU A 564 12.17 -21.99 3.47
C GLU A 564 10.74 -21.88 4.03
N ARG A 565 10.19 -20.65 4.08
CA ARG A 565 8.87 -20.38 4.65
C ARG A 565 7.73 -20.61 3.67
N TYR A 566 7.88 -20.14 2.44
CA TYR A 566 6.82 -20.05 1.45
C TYR A 566 7.03 -21.00 0.27
N GLY A 567 8.26 -21.46 0.02
CA GLY A 567 8.63 -22.22 -1.17
C GLY A 567 9.41 -21.38 -2.17
N GLU A 568 9.56 -21.87 -3.41
CA GLU A 568 10.40 -21.24 -4.43
C GLU A 568 10.11 -19.74 -4.63
N TYR A 569 11.16 -18.93 -4.77
CA TYR A 569 11.05 -17.49 -5.00
C TYR A 569 10.30 -17.19 -6.31
N SER A 570 9.71 -16.00 -6.42
CA SER A 570 8.89 -15.66 -7.59
C SER A 570 9.73 -15.19 -8.78
N LYS A 571 9.39 -15.70 -9.95
CA LYS A 571 10.03 -15.40 -11.24
C LYS A 571 9.17 -14.43 -12.05
N ILE A 572 9.83 -13.63 -12.89
CA ILE A 572 9.18 -12.64 -13.77
C ILE A 572 8.01 -13.24 -14.56
N GLY A 573 8.25 -14.39 -15.19
CA GLY A 573 7.29 -15.03 -16.09
C GLY A 573 6.01 -15.55 -15.44
N GLU A 574 5.92 -15.56 -14.11
CA GLU A 574 4.72 -15.99 -13.38
C GLU A 574 3.60 -14.95 -13.41
N PHE A 575 3.93 -13.67 -13.58
CA PHE A 575 3.00 -12.54 -13.45
C PHE A 575 2.55 -11.96 -14.80
N VAL A 576 2.90 -12.61 -15.91
CA VAL A 576 2.73 -12.04 -17.27
C VAL A 576 1.28 -11.84 -17.69
N TYR A 577 0.32 -12.42 -16.96
CA TYR A 577 -1.12 -12.26 -17.17
C TYR A 577 -1.81 -11.50 -16.03
N ASP A 578 -1.04 -10.90 -15.12
CA ASP A 578 -1.58 -10.15 -14.00
C ASP A 578 -1.85 -8.68 -14.35
N HIS A 579 -3.10 -8.38 -14.65
CA HIS A 579 -3.61 -7.02 -14.88
C HIS A 579 -4.55 -6.61 -13.73
N PRO A 580 -4.15 -5.79 -12.75
CA PRO A 580 -2.80 -5.29 -12.48
C PRO A 580 -1.96 -6.24 -11.62
N PHE A 581 -0.67 -6.00 -11.41
CA PHE A 581 0.14 -6.78 -10.45
C PHE A 581 -0.41 -6.67 -9.00
N LEU A 582 -0.14 -7.68 -8.14
CA LEU A 582 -0.67 -7.75 -6.76
C LEU A 582 0.43 -7.90 -5.69
N TRP A 583 1.60 -7.30 -5.91
CA TRP A 583 2.72 -7.32 -4.95
C TRP A 583 2.50 -6.24 -3.86
N GLY A 584 1.65 -6.52 -2.87
CA GLY A 584 1.28 -5.55 -1.83
C GLY A 584 2.49 -4.98 -1.07
N SER A 585 2.44 -3.72 -0.63
CA SER A 585 3.59 -3.01 0.00
C SER A 585 3.90 -3.39 1.46
N LYS A 586 3.00 -4.13 2.14
CA LYS A 586 3.13 -4.57 3.52
C LYS A 586 2.56 -5.98 3.70
N ARG A 587 3.14 -6.77 4.61
CA ARG A 587 2.57 -8.03 5.10
C ARG A 587 1.98 -7.86 6.50
N THR A 588 0.64 -7.88 6.59
CA THR A 588 -0.09 -8.11 7.86
C THR A 588 -0.60 -9.56 7.92
N GLY A 589 -0.74 -10.21 6.77
CA GLY A 589 -0.81 -11.66 6.61
C GLY A 589 0.40 -12.19 5.82
N PRO A 590 0.55 -13.53 5.71
CA PRO A 590 1.65 -14.16 4.97
C PRO A 590 1.59 -13.87 3.47
N ASP A 591 2.69 -14.13 2.77
CA ASP A 591 2.69 -14.19 1.31
C ASP A 591 1.84 -15.36 0.81
N LEU A 592 1.10 -15.16 -0.29
CA LEU A 592 0.16 -16.14 -0.84
C LEU A 592 0.58 -16.73 -2.19
N GLN A 593 1.71 -16.32 -2.79
CA GLN A 593 2.08 -16.72 -4.15
C GLN A 593 2.33 -18.23 -4.32
N ARG A 594 2.41 -18.97 -3.21
CA ARG A 594 2.61 -20.43 -3.18
C ARG A 594 1.51 -21.17 -2.43
N VAL A 595 0.35 -20.54 -2.22
CA VAL A 595 -0.77 -21.14 -1.47
C VAL A 595 -1.54 -22.19 -2.28
N GLY A 596 -1.47 -22.14 -3.61
CA GLY A 596 -2.19 -23.07 -4.49
C GLY A 596 -1.82 -24.53 -4.22
N LYS A 597 -2.85 -25.35 -4.02
CA LYS A 597 -2.78 -26.78 -3.64
C LYS A 597 -2.08 -27.05 -2.31
N LYS A 598 -1.78 -26.02 -1.50
CA LYS A 598 -1.23 -26.19 -0.15
C LYS A 598 -2.29 -26.67 0.85
N TYR A 599 -3.53 -26.19 0.68
CA TYR A 599 -4.67 -26.55 1.51
C TYR A 599 -5.85 -27.01 0.62
N PRO A 600 -6.74 -27.89 1.12
CA PRO A 600 -7.92 -28.30 0.38
C PRO A 600 -8.95 -27.16 0.29
N ASP A 601 -9.88 -27.25 -0.67
CA ASP A 601 -10.94 -26.24 -0.89
C ASP A 601 -11.74 -25.96 0.39
N GLY A 602 -12.05 -27.00 1.17
CA GLY A 602 -12.77 -26.88 2.45
C GLY A 602 -12.01 -26.05 3.50
N TRP A 603 -10.67 -26.07 3.48
CA TRP A 603 -9.88 -25.22 4.38
C TRP A 603 -10.04 -23.75 4.01
N HIS A 604 -9.96 -23.41 2.72
CA HIS A 604 -10.14 -22.03 2.25
C HIS A 604 -11.53 -21.49 2.56
N PHE A 605 -12.57 -22.31 2.35
CA PHE A 605 -13.94 -21.96 2.71
C PHE A 605 -14.07 -21.66 4.22
N ASN A 606 -13.59 -22.58 5.06
CA ASN A 606 -13.67 -22.43 6.50
C ASN A 606 -12.79 -21.28 7.01
N HIS A 607 -11.66 -21.00 6.38
CA HIS A 607 -10.80 -19.87 6.72
C HIS A 607 -11.47 -18.53 6.41
N MET A 608 -12.19 -18.41 5.31
CA MET A 608 -12.96 -17.19 5.00
C MET A 608 -14.18 -17.03 5.92
N ARG A 609 -14.80 -18.15 6.34
CA ARG A 609 -15.93 -18.15 7.27
C ARG A 609 -15.52 -17.76 8.68
N ASP A 610 -14.50 -18.42 9.21
CA ASP A 610 -13.95 -18.23 10.54
C ASP A 610 -12.43 -18.46 10.50
N PRO A 611 -11.64 -17.38 10.30
CA PRO A 611 -10.18 -17.49 10.24
C PRO A 611 -9.55 -18.10 11.50
N ARG A 612 -10.17 -17.93 12.68
CA ARG A 612 -9.63 -18.44 13.95
C ARG A 612 -9.82 -19.94 14.10
N SER A 613 -10.85 -20.51 13.49
CA SER A 613 -11.03 -21.97 13.46
C SER A 613 -9.89 -22.68 12.72
N MET A 614 -9.37 -22.06 11.66
CA MET A 614 -8.30 -22.63 10.84
C MET A 614 -6.90 -22.16 11.26
N SER A 615 -6.80 -21.01 11.93
CA SER A 615 -5.54 -20.43 12.41
C SER A 615 -5.78 -19.74 13.75
N PRO A 616 -5.67 -20.49 14.87
CA PRO A 616 -5.90 -19.94 16.21
C PRO A 616 -5.07 -18.69 16.47
N GLY A 617 -5.73 -17.60 16.87
CA GLY A 617 -5.10 -16.28 17.06
C GLY A 617 -5.06 -15.39 15.82
N SER A 618 -5.62 -15.81 14.68
CA SER A 618 -5.66 -14.98 13.47
C SER A 618 -6.32 -13.62 13.68
N LEU A 619 -5.65 -12.57 13.21
CA LEU A 619 -6.16 -11.18 13.18
C LEU A 619 -6.98 -10.88 11.93
N MET A 620 -7.13 -11.84 11.00
CA MET A 620 -7.96 -11.67 9.81
C MET A 620 -9.45 -11.59 10.19
N PRO A 621 -10.24 -10.66 9.63
CA PRO A 621 -11.70 -10.66 9.81
C PRO A 621 -12.36 -11.78 8.99
N PRO A 622 -13.56 -12.26 9.38
CA PRO A 622 -14.34 -13.16 8.54
C PRO A 622 -14.96 -12.44 7.34
N TYR A 623 -15.26 -13.18 6.27
CA TYR A 623 -15.87 -12.70 5.01
C TYR A 623 -17.18 -13.43 4.69
N PRO A 624 -18.22 -13.35 5.56
CA PRO A 624 -19.46 -14.14 5.41
C PRO A 624 -20.26 -13.80 4.15
N TRP A 625 -20.12 -12.60 3.58
CA TRP A 625 -20.80 -12.23 2.34
C TRP A 625 -20.27 -13.01 1.14
N LEU A 626 -18.98 -13.37 1.09
CA LEU A 626 -18.44 -14.21 -0.01
C LEU A 626 -19.12 -15.58 -0.05
N ILE A 627 -19.56 -16.09 1.10
CA ILE A 627 -20.23 -17.38 1.22
C ILE A 627 -21.70 -17.29 0.79
N SER A 628 -22.36 -16.17 1.10
CA SER A 628 -23.80 -16.00 0.89
C SER A 628 -24.16 -15.36 -0.45
N ASN A 629 -23.36 -14.42 -0.93
CA ASN A 629 -23.56 -13.71 -2.19
C ASN A 629 -23.43 -14.64 -3.40
N THR A 630 -24.27 -14.38 -4.39
CA THR A 630 -24.15 -14.98 -5.71
C THR A 630 -23.18 -14.18 -6.56
N LEU A 631 -22.32 -14.88 -7.30
CA LEU A 631 -21.37 -14.34 -8.25
C LEU A 631 -22.09 -13.75 -9.46
N ASP A 632 -21.84 -12.49 -9.77
CA ASP A 632 -22.31 -11.85 -11.00
C ASP A 632 -21.33 -12.14 -12.15
N ALA A 633 -21.70 -13.09 -13.00
CA ALA A 633 -20.92 -13.47 -14.17
C ALA A 633 -21.36 -12.77 -15.47
N SER A 634 -22.27 -11.79 -15.41
CA SER A 634 -22.86 -11.16 -16.61
C SER A 634 -21.85 -10.53 -17.56
N ASN A 635 -20.69 -10.11 -17.05
CA ASN A 635 -19.63 -9.46 -17.82
C ASN A 635 -18.46 -10.39 -18.20
N ILE A 636 -18.53 -11.70 -17.93
CA ILE A 636 -17.38 -12.59 -18.14
C ILE A 636 -16.89 -12.61 -19.59
N LYS A 637 -17.81 -12.57 -20.56
CA LYS A 637 -17.46 -12.47 -21.99
C LYS A 637 -16.68 -11.19 -22.29
N GLY A 638 -17.13 -10.07 -21.73
CA GLY A 638 -16.45 -8.78 -21.85
C GLY A 638 -15.07 -8.79 -21.22
N LYS A 639 -14.90 -9.42 -20.04
CA LYS A 639 -13.61 -9.58 -19.37
C LYS A 639 -12.62 -10.41 -20.18
N ILE A 640 -13.06 -11.56 -20.72
CA ILE A 640 -12.21 -12.41 -21.57
C ILE A 640 -11.83 -11.68 -22.87
N SER A 641 -12.78 -10.99 -23.50
CA SER A 641 -12.50 -10.18 -24.70
C SER A 641 -11.49 -9.04 -24.41
N ALA A 642 -11.64 -8.37 -23.26
CA ALA A 642 -10.70 -7.36 -22.81
C ALA A 642 -9.30 -7.94 -22.56
N MET A 643 -9.19 -9.09 -21.87
CA MET A 643 -7.91 -9.77 -21.66
C MET A 643 -7.24 -10.19 -22.98
N ARG A 644 -8.02 -10.70 -23.95
CA ARG A 644 -7.52 -10.97 -25.31
C ARG A 644 -6.98 -9.70 -25.98
N THR A 645 -7.69 -8.59 -25.85
CA THR A 645 -7.28 -7.27 -26.38
C THR A 645 -5.98 -6.79 -25.74
N LEU A 646 -5.79 -7.07 -24.45
CA LEU A 646 -4.56 -6.77 -23.70
C LEU A 646 -3.40 -7.73 -24.01
N GLY A 647 -3.60 -8.73 -24.86
CA GLY A 647 -2.56 -9.66 -25.31
C GLY A 647 -2.47 -10.95 -24.50
N VAL A 648 -3.44 -11.23 -23.63
CA VAL A 648 -3.54 -12.53 -22.93
C VAL A 648 -3.96 -13.61 -23.95
N PRO A 649 -3.22 -14.73 -24.09
CA PRO A 649 -3.39 -15.68 -25.18
C PRO A 649 -4.53 -16.68 -24.93
N TYR A 650 -5.76 -16.20 -24.77
CA TYR A 650 -6.95 -17.05 -24.91
C TYR A 650 -7.19 -17.41 -26.37
N GLU A 651 -7.79 -18.56 -26.61
CA GLU A 651 -8.20 -18.99 -27.95
C GLU A 651 -9.16 -17.97 -28.59
N GLU A 652 -9.13 -17.87 -29.92
CA GLU A 652 -10.09 -17.03 -30.64
C GLU A 652 -11.52 -17.55 -30.44
N GLY A 653 -12.43 -16.66 -30.00
CA GLY A 653 -13.80 -17.03 -29.67
C GLY A 653 -13.98 -17.68 -28.30
N TYR A 654 -12.95 -17.68 -27.43
CA TYR A 654 -13.04 -18.28 -26.10
C TYR A 654 -14.13 -17.66 -25.21
N GLU A 655 -14.47 -16.39 -25.44
CA GLU A 655 -15.58 -15.68 -24.79
C GLU A 655 -16.92 -16.43 -24.89
N ASP A 656 -17.17 -17.22 -25.95
CA ASP A 656 -18.41 -17.98 -26.10
C ASP A 656 -18.47 -19.25 -25.26
N LYS A 657 -17.31 -19.77 -24.84
CA LYS A 657 -17.19 -20.95 -23.96
C LYS A 657 -16.92 -20.59 -22.51
N ALA A 658 -16.55 -19.34 -22.24
CA ALA A 658 -16.09 -18.89 -20.92
C ALA A 658 -17.08 -19.21 -19.79
N GLU A 659 -18.38 -19.00 -20.00
CA GLU A 659 -19.41 -19.32 -18.99
C GLU A 659 -19.53 -20.82 -18.71
N ALA A 660 -19.41 -21.65 -19.74
CA ALA A 660 -19.48 -23.10 -19.60
C ALA A 660 -18.27 -23.64 -18.83
N ASP A 661 -17.07 -23.18 -19.18
CA ASP A 661 -15.81 -23.54 -18.49
C ASP A 661 -15.82 -23.07 -17.04
N MET A 662 -16.30 -21.85 -16.80
CA MET A 662 -16.49 -21.30 -15.45
C MET A 662 -17.37 -22.22 -14.59
N LYS A 663 -18.52 -22.63 -15.14
CA LYS A 663 -19.47 -23.49 -14.44
C LYS A 663 -18.89 -24.89 -14.18
N ALA A 664 -18.21 -25.49 -15.15
CA ALA A 664 -17.60 -26.81 -15.00
C ALA A 664 -16.53 -26.81 -13.90
N GLN A 665 -15.68 -25.78 -13.85
CA GLN A 665 -14.68 -25.64 -12.78
C GLN A 665 -15.35 -25.41 -11.42
N ALA A 666 -16.40 -24.59 -11.37
CA ALA A 666 -17.14 -24.32 -10.13
C ALA A 666 -17.79 -25.59 -9.56
N GLU A 667 -18.39 -26.43 -10.41
CA GLU A 667 -18.98 -27.71 -10.01
C GLU A 667 -17.93 -28.67 -9.43
N THR A 668 -16.71 -28.66 -9.97
CA THR A 668 -15.59 -29.44 -9.42
C THR A 668 -15.23 -28.99 -8.00
N ILE A 669 -15.14 -27.68 -7.77
CA ILE A 669 -14.84 -27.13 -6.44
C ILE A 669 -15.98 -27.44 -5.46
N VAL A 670 -17.25 -27.33 -5.89
CA VAL A 670 -18.41 -27.70 -5.07
C VAL A 670 -18.36 -29.17 -4.67
N ALA A 671 -18.00 -30.07 -5.59
CA ALA A 671 -17.83 -31.48 -5.29
C ALA A 671 -16.74 -31.73 -4.22
N ASN A 672 -15.61 -31.02 -4.32
CA ASN A 672 -14.52 -31.10 -3.33
C ASN A 672 -14.95 -30.55 -1.96
N LEU A 673 -15.72 -29.45 -1.95
CA LEU A 673 -16.27 -28.86 -0.73
C LEU A 673 -17.26 -29.82 -0.05
N LYS A 674 -18.13 -30.45 -0.84
CA LYS A 674 -19.07 -31.47 -0.33
C LYS A 674 -18.34 -32.67 0.27
N ALA A 675 -17.27 -33.13 -0.38
CA ALA A 675 -16.39 -34.17 0.17
C ALA A 675 -15.73 -33.77 1.50
N SER A 676 -15.60 -32.46 1.76
CA SER A 676 -15.11 -31.88 3.01
C SER A 676 -16.24 -31.47 3.97
N THR A 677 -17.47 -31.99 3.79
CA THR A 677 -18.67 -31.68 4.60
C THR A 677 -19.14 -30.23 4.54
N VAL A 678 -18.76 -29.49 3.49
CA VAL A 678 -19.21 -28.12 3.23
C VAL A 678 -20.24 -28.13 2.10
N GLU A 679 -21.48 -27.77 2.42
CA GLU A 679 -22.55 -27.60 1.43
C GLU A 679 -22.56 -26.15 0.92
N THR A 680 -22.48 -25.98 -0.41
CA THR A 680 -22.56 -24.68 -1.10
C THR A 680 -23.03 -24.89 -2.54
N SER A 681 -23.37 -23.81 -3.25
CA SER A 681 -23.71 -23.85 -4.68
C SER A 681 -22.59 -23.27 -5.55
N ALA A 682 -22.57 -23.67 -6.83
CA ALA A 682 -21.52 -23.29 -7.79
C ALA A 682 -21.52 -21.79 -8.14
N ASP A 683 -22.63 -21.10 -7.89
CA ASP A 683 -22.82 -19.68 -8.16
C ASP A 683 -22.36 -18.78 -7.01
N LYS A 684 -21.71 -19.29 -5.96
CA LYS A 684 -21.25 -18.47 -4.82
C LYS A 684 -19.90 -17.82 -5.06
N GLU A 685 -19.73 -16.58 -4.61
CA GLU A 685 -18.48 -15.82 -4.75
C GLU A 685 -17.27 -16.56 -4.13
N ILE A 686 -17.47 -17.25 -3.01
CA ILE A 686 -16.43 -18.04 -2.35
C ILE A 686 -15.85 -19.13 -3.26
N VAL A 687 -16.65 -19.71 -4.16
CA VAL A 687 -16.19 -20.75 -5.10
C VAL A 687 -15.20 -20.15 -6.10
N ALA A 688 -15.49 -18.96 -6.62
CA ALA A 688 -14.57 -18.24 -7.51
C ALA A 688 -13.28 -17.84 -6.79
N LEU A 689 -13.37 -17.30 -5.58
CA LEU A 689 -12.19 -16.95 -4.79
C LEU A 689 -11.30 -18.18 -4.50
N ILE A 690 -11.91 -19.33 -4.16
CA ILE A 690 -11.17 -20.59 -3.98
C ILE A 690 -10.47 -20.99 -5.27
N ALA A 691 -11.11 -20.90 -6.43
CA ALA A 691 -10.48 -21.19 -7.72
C ALA A 691 -9.19 -20.37 -7.91
N PHE A 692 -9.26 -19.05 -7.69
CA PHE A 692 -8.10 -18.17 -7.77
C PHE A 692 -7.01 -18.52 -6.75
N LEU A 693 -7.34 -18.74 -5.49
CA LEU A 693 -6.35 -19.10 -4.47
C LEU A 693 -5.67 -20.44 -4.77
N GLN A 694 -6.42 -21.42 -5.29
CA GLN A 694 -5.89 -22.73 -5.67
C GLN A 694 -4.96 -22.67 -6.88
N ARG A 695 -5.06 -21.61 -7.67
CA ARG A 695 -4.26 -21.37 -8.88
C ARG A 695 -2.89 -20.75 -8.58
N LEU A 696 -2.72 -20.07 -7.45
CA LEU A 696 -1.50 -19.33 -7.14
C LEU A 696 -0.26 -20.25 -7.00
N GLY A 697 0.71 -20.05 -7.90
CA GLY A 697 2.01 -20.73 -7.86
C GLY A 697 2.02 -22.19 -8.30
N THR A 698 0.98 -22.67 -8.98
CA THR A 698 0.90 -24.06 -9.45
C THR A 698 1.68 -24.32 -10.74
N ASP A 699 1.79 -23.33 -11.63
CA ASP A 699 2.34 -23.53 -12.98
C ASP A 699 3.83 -23.87 -13.00
N ILE A 700 4.57 -23.38 -12.00
CA ILE A 700 6.00 -23.65 -11.89
C ILE A 700 6.30 -25.02 -11.27
N LYS A 701 5.28 -25.73 -10.77
CA LYS A 701 5.41 -27.09 -10.22
C LYS A 701 5.39 -28.15 -11.32
N VAL A 702 4.91 -27.81 -12.52
CA VAL A 702 4.82 -28.72 -13.68
C VAL A 702 6.23 -28.98 -14.22
N GLY A 703 6.83 -30.09 -13.80
CA GLY A 703 8.21 -30.48 -14.15
C GLY A 703 9.01 -31.07 -12.99
N LYS A 704 8.55 -30.89 -11.74
CA LYS A 704 8.85 -31.86 -10.69
C LYS A 704 7.70 -32.86 -10.74
N GLU A 705 7.96 -34.07 -11.25
CA GLU A 705 7.13 -35.19 -10.83
C GLU A 705 7.03 -35.08 -9.31
N VAL A 706 5.80 -34.93 -8.80
CA VAL A 706 5.56 -35.37 -7.44
C VAL A 706 5.89 -36.85 -7.54
N GLU A 707 7.10 -37.23 -7.15
CA GLU A 707 7.36 -38.61 -6.79
C GLU A 707 6.29 -38.91 -5.75
N THR A 708 5.21 -39.53 -6.19
CA THR A 708 4.29 -40.22 -5.29
C THR A 708 5.10 -41.40 -4.82
N THR A 709 6.02 -41.14 -3.89
CA THR A 709 6.73 -42.19 -3.18
C THR A 709 5.64 -43.02 -2.55
N ASP A 710 5.45 -44.23 -3.07
CA ASP A 710 4.51 -45.16 -2.47
C ASP A 710 5.07 -45.46 -1.08
N ILE A 711 4.50 -44.81 -0.07
CA ILE A 711 4.96 -44.90 1.32
C ILE A 711 4.92 -46.34 1.81
N SER A 712 4.05 -47.18 1.22
CA SER A 712 3.96 -48.61 1.52
C SER A 712 5.14 -49.42 0.98
N SER A 713 5.89 -48.86 0.02
CA SER A 713 7.09 -49.46 -0.58
C SER A 713 8.41 -48.97 0.04
N LEU A 714 8.37 -47.97 0.93
CA LEU A 714 9.56 -47.44 1.59
C LEU A 714 10.14 -48.46 2.59
N PRO A 715 11.49 -48.59 2.68
CA PRO A 715 12.11 -49.33 3.76
C PRO A 715 11.64 -48.81 5.12
N VAL A 716 11.13 -49.71 5.97
CA VAL A 716 10.70 -49.36 7.32
C VAL A 716 11.94 -49.09 8.18
N PRO A 717 12.11 -47.88 8.75
CA PRO A 717 13.24 -47.59 9.61
C PRO A 717 13.25 -48.52 10.83
N ASP A 718 14.43 -49.07 11.14
CA ASP A 718 14.65 -49.85 12.36
C ASP A 718 14.78 -48.89 13.56
N VAL A 719 13.63 -48.47 14.08
CA VAL A 719 13.50 -47.53 15.20
C VAL A 719 12.49 -48.06 16.21
N THR A 720 12.70 -47.75 17.48
CA THR A 720 11.79 -48.11 18.57
C THR A 720 10.99 -46.90 19.06
N ALA A 721 9.74 -47.14 19.46
CA ALA A 721 8.90 -46.09 20.03
C ALA A 721 9.49 -45.62 21.37
N LEU A 722 9.50 -44.31 21.58
CA LEU A 722 9.94 -43.69 22.83
C LEU A 722 8.88 -43.92 23.90
N THR A 723 9.32 -44.32 25.10
CA THR A 723 8.42 -44.67 26.21
C THR A 723 8.54 -43.72 27.40
N ASP A 724 9.50 -42.80 27.39
CA ASP A 724 9.67 -41.83 28.48
C ASP A 724 8.63 -40.71 28.43
N ASP A 725 8.13 -40.30 29.60
CA ASP A 725 7.04 -39.33 29.72
C ASP A 725 7.38 -37.98 29.07
N ALA A 726 8.65 -37.56 29.10
CA ALA A 726 9.08 -36.29 28.51
C ALA A 726 8.95 -36.32 26.98
N SER A 727 9.32 -37.42 26.34
CA SER A 727 9.14 -37.62 24.89
C SER A 727 7.67 -37.72 24.50
N ILE A 728 6.84 -38.39 25.31
CA ILE A 728 5.41 -38.51 25.05
C ILE A 728 4.70 -37.15 25.18
N GLU A 729 5.01 -36.36 26.21
CA GLU A 729 4.45 -35.01 26.36
C GLU A 729 4.95 -34.05 25.26
N SER A 730 6.21 -34.19 24.82
CA SER A 730 6.71 -33.44 23.66
C SER A 730 5.95 -33.80 22.39
N GLY A 731 5.73 -35.11 22.15
CA GLY A 731 4.93 -35.61 21.03
C GLY A 731 3.50 -35.10 21.04
N LYS A 732 2.87 -35.05 22.23
CA LYS A 732 1.53 -34.47 22.42
C LYS A 732 1.48 -32.98 22.11
N ALA A 733 2.47 -32.21 22.56
CA ALA A 733 2.54 -30.77 22.25
C ALA A 733 2.68 -30.53 20.74
N ILE A 734 3.52 -31.32 20.07
CA ILE A 734 3.68 -31.25 18.61
C ILE A 734 2.40 -31.67 17.90
N TRP A 735 1.72 -32.73 18.36
CA TRP A 735 0.42 -33.17 17.84
C TRP A 735 -0.62 -32.05 17.93
N GLN A 736 -0.75 -31.42 19.09
CA GLN A 736 -1.67 -30.31 19.31
C GLN A 736 -1.37 -29.11 18.42
N LYS A 737 -0.09 -28.84 18.13
CA LYS A 737 0.33 -27.74 17.26
C LYS A 737 0.08 -28.03 15.77
N ASN A 738 0.33 -29.26 15.33
CA ASN A 738 0.53 -29.56 13.91
C ASN A 738 -0.46 -30.59 13.33
N CYS A 739 -0.90 -31.57 14.12
CA CYS A 739 -1.64 -32.74 13.62
C CYS A 739 -3.14 -32.68 13.95
N VAL A 740 -3.50 -31.95 15.02
CA VAL A 740 -4.86 -31.88 15.57
C VAL A 740 -5.92 -31.44 14.56
N VAL A 741 -5.54 -30.55 13.64
CA VAL A 741 -6.45 -30.00 12.63
C VAL A 741 -6.99 -31.09 11.71
N CYS A 742 -6.17 -32.10 11.41
CA CYS A 742 -6.56 -33.19 10.53
C CYS A 742 -7.07 -34.41 11.29
N HIS A 743 -6.56 -34.68 12.49
CA HIS A 743 -6.83 -35.94 13.20
C HIS A 743 -7.62 -35.78 14.50
N GLY A 744 -7.94 -34.56 14.91
CA GLY A 744 -8.63 -34.28 16.17
C GLY A 744 -7.71 -34.33 17.39
N ASP A 745 -8.17 -33.72 18.48
CA ASP A 745 -7.46 -33.59 19.75
C ASP A 745 -7.31 -34.91 20.50
N GLN A 746 -8.21 -35.86 20.26
CA GLN A 746 -8.22 -37.21 20.81
C GLN A 746 -7.88 -38.27 19.74
N GLY A 747 -7.39 -37.87 18.57
CA GLY A 747 -7.07 -38.80 17.48
C GLY A 747 -8.29 -39.36 16.74
N GLN A 748 -9.49 -38.84 17.00
CA GLN A 748 -10.76 -39.32 16.44
C GLN A 748 -10.84 -39.30 14.90
N GLY A 749 -9.97 -38.57 14.22
CA GLY A 749 -10.01 -38.37 12.77
C GLY A 749 -11.00 -37.28 12.37
N LEU A 750 -10.52 -36.28 11.63
CA LEU A 750 -11.35 -35.23 11.00
C LEU A 750 -11.19 -35.35 9.48
N ILE A 751 -10.19 -34.65 8.94
CA ILE A 751 -9.78 -34.75 7.54
C ILE A 751 -8.98 -36.05 7.33
N GLY A 752 -8.03 -36.32 8.23
CA GLY A 752 -7.21 -37.54 8.24
C GLY A 752 -7.89 -38.72 8.94
N PRO A 753 -7.32 -39.94 8.85
CA PRO A 753 -7.89 -41.14 9.46
C PRO A 753 -7.93 -41.09 10.98
N ASN A 754 -8.77 -41.97 11.53
CA ASN A 754 -8.84 -42.27 12.96
C ASN A 754 -7.52 -42.90 13.43
N MET A 755 -6.90 -42.33 14.47
CA MET A 755 -5.66 -42.82 15.07
C MET A 755 -5.90 -43.65 16.34
N THR A 756 -7.16 -43.89 16.69
CA THR A 756 -7.54 -44.62 17.91
C THR A 756 -7.82 -46.10 17.68
N ASP A 757 -8.02 -46.52 16.42
CA ASP A 757 -8.29 -47.92 16.07
C ASP A 757 -7.03 -48.66 15.57
N LYS A 758 -7.22 -49.90 15.10
CA LYS A 758 -6.17 -50.77 14.58
C LYS A 758 -6.10 -50.80 13.05
N TYR A 759 -6.79 -49.88 12.37
CA TYR A 759 -6.84 -49.82 10.91
C TYR A 759 -5.85 -48.78 10.39
N TRP A 760 -5.00 -49.20 9.45
CA TRP A 760 -3.97 -48.35 8.88
C TRP A 760 -4.08 -48.30 7.36
N ILE A 761 -4.16 -47.08 6.82
CA ILE A 761 -4.20 -46.84 5.36
C ILE A 761 -2.82 -47.03 4.73
N HIS A 762 -1.76 -46.65 5.46
CA HIS A 762 -0.38 -46.67 4.97
C HIS A 762 0.51 -47.43 5.96
N GLY A 763 1.07 -48.57 5.54
CA GLY A 763 1.91 -49.42 6.37
C GLY A 763 1.11 -50.29 7.34
N ASN A 764 1.76 -50.70 8.44
CA ASN A 764 1.23 -51.66 9.41
C ASN A 764 1.06 -51.07 10.81
N GLY A 765 1.09 -49.74 10.96
CA GLY A 765 0.98 -49.10 12.27
C GLY A 765 2.20 -49.26 13.18
N SER A 766 3.30 -49.83 12.69
CA SER A 766 4.58 -49.79 13.41
C SER A 766 5.13 -48.36 13.48
N ILE A 767 5.92 -48.06 14.51
CA ILE A 767 6.54 -46.74 14.69
C ILE A 767 7.36 -46.32 13.45
N GLY A 768 8.06 -47.25 12.80
CA GLY A 768 8.82 -46.96 11.57
C GLY A 768 7.91 -46.57 10.40
N THR A 769 6.75 -47.24 10.24
CA THR A 769 5.79 -46.87 9.20
C THR A 769 5.11 -45.54 9.48
N ILE A 770 4.76 -45.26 10.74
CA ILE A 770 4.21 -43.96 11.16
C ILE A 770 5.22 -42.85 10.89
N LEU A 771 6.49 -43.08 11.21
CA LEU A 771 7.58 -42.13 10.95
C LEU A 771 7.73 -41.81 9.47
N ASN A 772 7.68 -42.83 8.59
CA ASN A 772 7.71 -42.63 7.14
C ASN A 772 6.52 -41.79 6.64
N VAL A 773 5.31 -42.06 7.14
CA VAL A 773 4.10 -41.31 6.79
C VAL A 773 4.20 -39.85 7.24
N ILE A 774 4.69 -39.58 8.45
CA ILE A 774 4.89 -38.20 8.93
C ILE A 774 5.99 -37.52 8.09
N ARG A 775 7.11 -38.18 7.88
CA ARG A 775 8.27 -37.63 7.16
C ARG A 775 7.93 -37.24 5.73
N GLU A 776 7.36 -38.16 4.97
CA GLU A 776 7.07 -37.95 3.54
C GLU A 776 5.71 -37.31 3.30
N GLY A 777 4.80 -37.38 4.28
CA GLY A 777 3.41 -36.95 4.10
C GLY A 777 2.64 -37.85 3.15
N VAL A 778 1.36 -37.54 2.93
CA VAL A 778 0.52 -38.17 1.90
C VAL A 778 -0.07 -37.06 1.02
N PRO A 779 0.73 -36.43 0.13
CA PRO A 779 0.29 -35.24 -0.61
C PRO A 779 -0.97 -35.48 -1.43
N ALA A 780 -1.13 -36.69 -2.00
CA ALA A 780 -2.31 -37.08 -2.76
C ALA A 780 -3.62 -37.10 -1.93
N LYS A 781 -3.51 -37.15 -0.60
CA LYS A 781 -4.62 -37.11 0.36
C LYS A 781 -4.59 -35.85 1.24
N GLY A 782 -3.78 -34.86 0.87
CA GLY A 782 -3.72 -33.55 1.53
C GLY A 782 -2.82 -33.49 2.78
N MET A 783 -2.12 -34.57 3.16
CA MET A 783 -1.13 -34.53 4.23
C MET A 783 0.23 -34.08 3.67
N ILE A 784 0.72 -32.93 4.11
CA ILE A 784 2.04 -32.42 3.69
C ILE A 784 3.18 -33.28 4.25
N SER A 785 4.34 -33.22 3.61
CA SER A 785 5.60 -33.76 4.16
C SER A 785 6.05 -32.92 5.35
N TRP A 786 6.38 -33.57 6.47
CA TRP A 786 6.83 -32.88 7.68
C TRP A 786 8.34 -32.83 7.85
N LYS A 787 9.14 -33.48 6.99
CA LYS A 787 10.61 -33.50 7.10
C LYS A 787 11.30 -32.13 7.00
N SER A 788 10.60 -31.12 6.48
CA SER A 788 11.06 -29.73 6.42
C SER A 788 10.70 -28.92 7.67
N THR A 789 9.79 -29.43 8.49
CA THR A 789 9.17 -28.72 9.62
C THR A 789 9.48 -29.39 10.97
N LEU A 790 9.66 -30.71 11.00
CA LEU A 790 9.96 -31.49 12.19
C LEU A 790 11.28 -32.25 11.99
N THR A 791 12.09 -32.29 13.03
CA THR A 791 13.27 -33.14 13.11
C THR A 791 12.87 -34.61 13.20
N GLU A 792 13.79 -35.53 12.87
CA GLU A 792 13.58 -36.97 13.03
C GLU A 792 13.14 -37.34 14.45
N LYS A 793 13.74 -36.71 15.46
CA LYS A 793 13.38 -36.91 16.86
C LYS A 793 11.96 -36.47 17.16
N GLU A 794 11.55 -35.31 16.68
CA GLU A 794 10.19 -34.77 16.89
C GLU A 794 9.14 -35.63 16.19
N MET A 795 9.41 -36.10 14.96
CA MET A 795 8.52 -37.02 14.27
C MET A 795 8.40 -38.35 15.01
N LEU A 796 9.51 -38.87 15.56
CA LEU A 796 9.50 -40.07 16.40
C LEU A 796 8.71 -39.85 17.70
N GLN A 797 8.81 -38.69 18.33
CA GLN A 797 8.03 -38.33 19.52
C GLN A 797 6.53 -38.29 19.22
N VAL A 798 6.12 -37.70 18.09
CA VAL A 798 4.71 -37.70 17.65
C VAL A 798 4.23 -39.13 17.39
N GLY A 799 4.98 -39.92 16.64
CA GLY A 799 4.63 -41.32 16.38
C GLY A 799 4.50 -42.15 17.67
N SER A 800 5.39 -41.90 18.63
CA SER A 800 5.37 -42.57 19.94
C SER A 800 4.16 -42.14 20.78
N PHE A 801 3.79 -40.86 20.75
CA PHE A 801 2.56 -40.37 21.40
C PHE A 801 1.30 -41.02 20.82
N ILE A 802 1.21 -41.15 19.49
CA ILE A 802 0.07 -41.81 18.82
C ILE A 802 -0.10 -43.24 19.36
N LEU A 803 0.99 -44.03 19.35
CA LEU A 803 0.95 -45.42 19.82
C LEU A 803 0.71 -45.53 21.33
N ALA A 804 1.31 -44.66 22.14
CA ALA A 804 1.24 -44.79 23.59
C ALA A 804 -0.04 -44.21 24.21
N LYS A 805 -0.68 -43.23 23.57
CA LYS A 805 -1.78 -42.45 24.19
C LYS A 805 -3.05 -42.36 23.35
N LEU A 806 -3.01 -42.57 22.04
CA LEU A 806 -4.20 -42.46 21.18
C LEU A 806 -4.73 -43.84 20.78
N GLN A 807 -3.85 -44.75 20.36
CA GLN A 807 -4.26 -46.08 19.91
C GLN A 807 -4.96 -46.86 21.04
N GLY A 808 -6.12 -47.44 20.74
CA GLY A 808 -6.96 -48.17 21.68
C GLY A 808 -7.89 -47.30 22.55
N THR A 809 -7.91 -45.99 22.35
CA THR A 809 -8.86 -45.10 23.05
C THR A 809 -10.23 -45.06 22.35
N ASN A 810 -11.27 -44.55 23.04
CA ASN A 810 -12.63 -44.47 22.51
C ASN A 810 -13.19 -43.04 22.63
N PRO A 811 -12.85 -42.13 21.71
CA PRO A 811 -13.31 -40.74 21.75
C PRO A 811 -14.83 -40.66 21.42
N PRO A 812 -15.54 -39.57 21.77
CA PRO A 812 -17.00 -39.49 21.64
C PRO A 812 -17.56 -39.62 20.22
N ASN A 813 -16.76 -39.34 19.18
CA ASN A 813 -17.16 -39.39 17.76
C ASN A 813 -15.98 -39.83 16.88
N PRO A 814 -15.53 -41.10 16.95
CA PRO A 814 -14.44 -41.57 16.11
C PRO A 814 -14.92 -41.69 14.66
N LYS A 815 -14.09 -41.26 13.72
CA LYS A 815 -14.27 -41.53 12.29
C LYS A 815 -14.27 -43.04 12.07
N ALA A 816 -15.08 -43.52 11.12
CA ALA A 816 -15.16 -44.95 10.83
C ALA A 816 -13.78 -45.50 10.44
N PRO A 817 -13.48 -46.79 10.73
CA PRO A 817 -12.17 -47.36 10.41
C PRO A 817 -11.83 -47.30 8.92
N GLU A 818 -10.60 -46.89 8.61
CA GLU A 818 -10.10 -46.72 7.23
C GLU A 818 -8.78 -47.46 7.04
N GLY A 819 -8.69 -48.33 6.03
CA GLY A 819 -7.47 -49.08 5.71
C GLY A 819 -7.54 -50.55 6.10
N ASN A 820 -6.39 -51.16 6.34
CA ASN A 820 -6.27 -52.58 6.68
C ASN A 820 -6.20 -52.76 8.19
N LEU A 821 -6.94 -53.73 8.71
CA LEU A 821 -6.80 -54.16 10.10
C LEU A 821 -5.44 -54.82 10.30
N VAL A 822 -4.69 -54.34 11.30
CA VAL A 822 -3.43 -54.95 11.72
C VAL A 822 -3.63 -55.53 13.11
N GLU A 823 -3.32 -56.82 13.27
CA GLU A 823 -3.56 -57.55 14.53
C GLU A 823 -2.58 -57.17 15.65
#